data_AF-A0A1V9Z125-F1
#
_entry.id   AF-A0A1V9Z125-F1
#
_cell.length_a   1.000
_cell.length_b   1.000
_cell.length_c   1.000
_cell.angle_alpha   90.00
_cell.angle_beta   90.00
_cell.angle_gamma   90.00
#
_symmetry.space_group_name_H-M   'P 1'
#
loop_
_entity.id
_entity.type
_entity.pdbx_description
1 polymer ?
#
loop_
_entity_poly.entity_id
_entity_poly.type
_entity_poly.pdbx_seq_one_letter_code
_entity_poly.pdbx_strand_id
1 'polypeptide(L)'
;MMQYAAVMYLLWTTGCSIWYLTIISPNLDNDLFWPDFAATGAQTFLIDLFARPLGTTLELYGSAIPKTYGTASTGNEMKTTYPRALALAELTTVKDAIESFQTLDSAYTFNLVTQYCWVDFDRRWEVAHTLVRQRRCNAKFTANGAVYFEGILRNVDWGVWAATYEASFMFSVGNAVKASPGGAAWLAALPDAAKSVASEVAYWTTKGITSYKLAWSNDIQIGMLESVAIFNIFDQTQYLTTSNIPFVQRGPFWTTYYDVAVFSADLVAAAMLNGSYVRSAANFYGNMNKTLESLISLYPFTPNSIVIHEVLGPFQSIDLYLEAPPASLVKAVLAFDATISAALQTDEVLAARFTAIPSATLDPVPRGWLSHHLTYFGGIPFCALVPGAPFVQASFSFADSCTMPGPIQQGAATCDLCVSLATCCNLYVDQVSDAVLAMGLPQADTKDVFDDVTALGVEIVQFAMVASTSAPLLLRQPLLGGEWAFFGYAALYDWVYGLREVVSFHGDVSTVVLMSERVETLPLALSGHEIPRSTCLYLWYLAIVTTVMLAVVAAALVALTILRPQNAPITHLLHFNRIVGPVWVGRPFLLGRGLTAIIALSSAPIGFKATNGFGVFHAAPKSVLASLLTASESTWISFVISDVLLVATGHYTKWYAPLGSLLAGLATFCVNLASPVAATATLNRSCARNNVDVQLTCTRGTVQIGFPQRAALMLVIQLVSLLFAFLIVRFFLDRRIRPPPPYDVPYIIPASVLAFSEAPSDIWTMHPVLAVLSGYVHVRNYIFDIKQWMVFRSGFVEPVVIDSPHIKFVEIPTH
;
A
#
# COMPACT_ATOMS: atom_id res chain seq x y z
N MET A 1 13.80 42.20 -42.78
CA MET A 1 12.73 41.24 -42.42
C MET A 1 13.28 39.89 -41.94
N MET A 2 14.13 39.20 -42.72
CA MET A 2 14.68 37.89 -42.32
C MET A 2 15.53 37.92 -41.03
N GLN A 3 16.33 38.97 -40.80
CA GLN A 3 17.13 39.12 -39.55
C GLN A 3 16.25 39.08 -38.30
N TYR A 4 15.16 39.86 -38.31
CA TYR A 4 14.18 39.86 -37.22
C TYR A 4 13.52 38.48 -37.05
N ALA A 5 13.21 37.79 -38.13
CA ALA A 5 12.62 36.44 -38.06
C ALA A 5 13.55 35.43 -37.39
N ALA A 6 14.86 35.46 -37.67
CA ALA A 6 15.83 34.57 -37.03
C ALA A 6 16.08 34.90 -35.56
N VAL A 7 16.18 36.19 -35.20
CA VAL A 7 16.30 36.61 -33.79
C VAL A 7 15.04 36.21 -33.02
N MET A 8 13.85 36.43 -33.59
CA MET A 8 12.59 35.99 -32.99
C MET A 8 12.53 34.47 -32.83
N TYR A 9 13.03 33.69 -33.79
CA TYR A 9 13.13 32.24 -33.67
C TYR A 9 14.07 31.81 -32.52
N LEU A 10 15.24 32.43 -32.38
CA LEU A 10 16.17 32.15 -31.27
C LEU A 10 15.55 32.47 -29.91
N LEU A 11 14.89 33.62 -29.79
CA LEU A 11 14.17 34.00 -28.56
C LEU A 11 13.02 33.04 -28.27
N TRP A 12 12.24 32.68 -29.30
CA TRP A 12 11.12 31.74 -29.18
C TRP A 12 11.57 30.36 -28.73
N THR A 13 12.56 29.77 -29.40
CA THR A 13 13.03 28.41 -29.07
C THR A 13 13.70 28.35 -27.70
N THR A 14 14.44 29.40 -27.31
CA THR A 14 15.04 29.48 -25.97
C THR A 14 13.95 29.66 -24.92
N GLY A 15 12.95 30.51 -25.18
CA GLY A 15 11.78 30.68 -24.32
C GLY A 15 10.99 29.39 -24.13
N CYS A 16 10.78 28.61 -25.21
CA CYS A 16 10.18 27.28 -25.14
C CYS A 16 11.01 26.31 -24.29
N SER A 17 12.34 26.30 -24.47
CA SER A 17 13.25 25.46 -23.68
C SER A 17 13.23 25.78 -22.18
N ILE A 18 13.08 27.06 -21.83
CA ILE A 18 12.93 27.54 -20.44
C ILE A 18 11.54 27.15 -19.90
N TRP A 19 10.49 27.39 -20.68
CA TRP A 19 9.12 27.04 -20.28
C TRP A 19 8.94 25.53 -20.10
N TYR A 20 9.64 24.71 -20.89
CA TYR A 20 9.65 23.26 -20.71
C TYR A 20 10.14 22.84 -19.32
N LEU A 21 11.13 23.54 -18.74
CA LEU A 21 11.61 23.25 -17.39
C LEU A 21 10.50 23.37 -16.36
N THR A 22 9.59 24.34 -16.50
CA THR A 22 8.46 24.50 -15.57
C THR A 22 7.39 23.44 -15.78
N ILE A 23 7.29 22.85 -16.97
CA ILE A 23 6.34 21.77 -17.29
C ILE A 23 6.86 20.42 -16.75
N ILE A 24 8.17 20.17 -16.86
CA ILE A 24 8.76 18.88 -16.52
C ILE A 24 9.16 18.77 -15.04
N SER A 25 9.46 19.89 -14.37
CA SER A 25 9.91 19.91 -12.97
C SER A 25 9.03 19.04 -12.06
N PRO A 26 7.69 19.18 -12.05
CA PRO A 26 6.86 18.38 -11.13
C PRO A 26 6.96 16.88 -11.39
N ASN A 27 7.08 16.46 -12.66
CA ASN A 27 7.20 15.04 -13.01
C ASN A 27 8.57 14.45 -12.61
N LEU A 28 9.58 15.29 -12.31
CA LEU A 28 10.94 14.88 -11.95
C LEU A 28 11.26 15.14 -10.46
N ASP A 29 10.23 15.31 -9.62
CA ASP A 29 10.45 15.47 -8.18
C ASP A 29 10.86 14.15 -7.50
N ASN A 30 10.49 13.00 -8.08
CA ASN A 30 10.77 11.67 -7.57
C ASN A 30 10.75 10.60 -8.68
N ASP A 31 11.39 9.46 -8.43
CA ASP A 31 11.61 8.37 -9.38
C ASP A 31 10.34 7.54 -9.71
N LEU A 32 9.19 7.86 -9.09
CA LEU A 32 7.89 7.35 -9.53
C LEU A 32 7.35 8.11 -10.75
N PHE A 33 7.95 9.28 -11.06
CA PHE A 33 7.43 10.25 -12.02
C PHE A 33 6.01 10.73 -11.70
N TRP A 34 5.68 10.76 -10.41
CA TRP A 34 4.40 11.19 -9.88
C TRP A 34 4.53 12.61 -9.34
N PRO A 35 3.89 13.62 -9.95
CA PRO A 35 3.95 15.01 -9.50
C PRO A 35 3.53 15.22 -8.06
N ASP A 36 4.26 16.07 -7.34
CA ASP A 36 3.92 16.52 -5.98
C ASP A 36 3.66 15.36 -4.98
N PHE A 37 4.30 14.19 -5.20
CA PHE A 37 4.12 13.01 -4.37
C PHE A 37 4.89 13.10 -3.04
N ALA A 38 4.42 13.99 -2.17
CA ALA A 38 5.03 14.28 -0.87
C ALA A 38 4.55 13.34 0.24
N ALA A 39 5.42 13.09 1.22
CA ALA A 39 5.16 12.21 2.36
C ALA A 39 3.91 12.62 3.14
N THR A 40 3.81 13.87 3.59
CA THR A 40 2.67 14.39 4.37
C THR A 40 1.42 14.67 3.53
N GLY A 41 1.49 14.52 2.20
CA GLY A 41 0.42 14.85 1.27
C GLY A 41 -0.09 13.59 0.56
N ALA A 42 0.24 13.50 -0.73
CA ALA A 42 -0.22 12.44 -1.61
C ALA A 42 0.16 11.02 -1.14
N GLN A 43 1.33 10.84 -0.50
CA GLN A 43 1.74 9.54 0.02
C GLN A 43 0.84 9.12 1.19
N THR A 44 0.68 9.96 2.23
CA THR A 44 -0.24 9.68 3.35
C THR A 44 -1.65 9.40 2.82
N PHE A 45 -2.15 10.24 1.90
CA PHE A 45 -3.48 10.08 1.33
C PHE A 45 -3.65 8.75 0.60
N LEU A 46 -2.66 8.33 -0.20
CA LEU A 46 -2.68 7.04 -0.88
C LEU A 46 -2.75 5.89 0.13
N ILE A 47 -1.96 5.95 1.20
CA ILE A 47 -1.96 4.92 2.25
C ILE A 47 -3.32 4.87 2.96
N ASP A 48 -3.92 6.02 3.31
CA ASP A 48 -5.25 6.08 3.91
C ASP A 48 -6.33 5.55 2.97
N LEU A 49 -6.24 5.84 1.68
CA LEU A 49 -7.16 5.36 0.65
C LEU A 49 -7.11 3.83 0.55
N PHE A 50 -5.91 3.25 0.56
CA PHE A 50 -5.74 1.81 0.61
C PHE A 50 -6.24 1.23 1.94
N ALA A 51 -6.05 1.91 3.08
CA ALA A 51 -6.44 1.45 4.41
C ALA A 51 -7.95 1.38 4.68
N ARG A 52 -8.79 1.95 3.81
CA ARG A 52 -10.26 1.88 3.91
C ARG A 52 -10.76 0.43 3.85
N PRO A 53 -11.96 0.14 4.40
CA PRO A 53 -12.72 -1.03 3.96
C PRO A 53 -12.97 -0.85 2.47
N LEU A 54 -12.72 -1.86 1.65
CA LEU A 54 -12.83 -1.72 0.20
C LEU A 54 -13.73 -2.81 -0.35
N GLY A 55 -14.59 -2.42 -1.28
CA GLY A 55 -15.32 -3.35 -2.14
C GLY A 55 -14.40 -3.93 -3.22
N THR A 56 -14.99 -4.40 -4.32
CA THR A 56 -14.26 -5.04 -5.42
C THR A 56 -13.40 -4.09 -6.26
N THR A 57 -13.59 -2.77 -6.15
CA THR A 57 -12.92 -1.76 -6.97
C THR A 57 -12.45 -0.58 -6.13
N LEU A 58 -11.22 -0.11 -6.39
CA LEU A 58 -10.69 1.12 -5.80
C LEU A 58 -10.68 2.23 -6.85
N GLU A 59 -11.52 3.25 -6.67
CA GLU A 59 -11.47 4.45 -7.49
C GLU A 59 -10.38 5.39 -6.97
N LEU A 60 -9.29 5.52 -7.72
CA LEU A 60 -8.17 6.39 -7.35
C LEU A 60 -8.55 7.87 -7.43
N TYR A 61 -9.32 8.25 -8.46
CA TYR A 61 -9.76 9.62 -8.69
C TYR A 61 -11.12 9.89 -8.04
N GLY A 62 -11.33 11.07 -7.46
CA GLY A 62 -12.63 11.49 -6.92
C GLY A 62 -13.00 10.91 -5.54
N SER A 63 -12.31 9.86 -5.09
CA SER A 63 -12.36 9.41 -3.69
C SER A 63 -11.78 10.48 -2.77
N ALA A 64 -12.60 11.07 -1.90
CA ALA A 64 -12.12 12.03 -0.90
C ALA A 64 -12.03 11.41 0.50
N ILE A 65 -11.10 11.90 1.31
CA ILE A 65 -10.95 11.53 2.72
C ILE A 65 -11.02 12.81 3.56
N PRO A 66 -11.97 12.94 4.51
CA PRO A 66 -12.05 14.09 5.41
C PRO A 66 -10.93 14.03 6.45
N LYS A 67 -9.75 14.46 6.04
CA LYS A 67 -8.53 14.57 6.83
C LYS A 67 -7.68 15.70 6.29
N THR A 68 -7.01 16.43 7.19
CA THR A 68 -6.07 17.48 6.81
C THR A 68 -4.75 16.86 6.36
N TYR A 69 -4.41 17.07 5.10
CA TYR A 69 -3.14 16.65 4.50
C TYR A 69 -2.20 17.85 4.27
N GLY A 70 -0.90 17.56 4.19
CA GLY A 70 0.14 18.55 3.90
C GLY A 70 0.67 19.31 5.11
N THR A 71 0.26 18.97 6.34
CA THR A 71 0.82 19.55 7.57
C THR A 71 1.88 18.63 8.19
N ALA A 72 2.74 19.17 9.07
CA ALA A 72 3.75 18.38 9.78
C ALA A 72 3.13 17.34 10.75
N SER A 73 1.88 17.54 11.16
CA SER A 73 1.12 16.61 11.99
C SER A 73 0.39 15.52 11.19
N THR A 74 0.37 15.60 9.85
CA THR A 74 -0.28 14.59 9.01
C THR A 74 0.52 13.29 9.06
N GLY A 75 -0.04 12.25 9.69
CA GLY A 75 0.51 10.90 9.73
C GLY A 75 -0.52 9.83 9.36
N ASN A 76 -0.07 8.61 9.09
CA ASN A 76 -0.95 7.45 8.95
C ASN A 76 -1.06 6.69 10.26
N GLU A 77 -2.12 5.91 10.39
CA GLU A 77 -2.43 5.11 11.57
C GLU A 77 -2.52 3.63 11.19
N MET A 78 -1.92 2.77 12.01
CA MET A 78 -1.94 1.32 11.88
C MET A 78 -2.90 0.74 12.91
N LYS A 79 -3.71 -0.22 12.47
CA LYS A 79 -4.71 -0.87 13.31
C LYS A 79 -4.18 -2.24 13.73
N THR A 80 -3.97 -2.44 15.02
CA THR A 80 -3.42 -3.70 15.56
C THR A 80 -4.37 -4.89 15.43
N THR A 81 -5.66 -4.62 15.25
CA THR A 81 -6.75 -5.56 14.92
C THR A 81 -6.65 -6.12 13.50
N TYR A 82 -6.11 -5.35 12.55
CA TYR A 82 -6.10 -5.71 11.13
C TYR A 82 -5.39 -7.04 10.84
N PRO A 83 -4.18 -7.32 11.37
CA PRO A 83 -3.56 -8.63 11.17
C PRO A 83 -4.36 -9.78 11.78
N ARG A 84 -5.09 -9.57 12.89
CA ARG A 84 -5.99 -10.58 13.45
C ARG A 84 -7.20 -10.84 12.57
N ALA A 85 -7.84 -9.79 12.06
CA ALA A 85 -8.94 -9.92 11.10
C ALA A 85 -8.50 -10.72 9.87
N LEU A 86 -7.32 -10.43 9.32
CA LEU A 86 -6.76 -11.19 8.22
C LEU A 86 -6.49 -12.65 8.61
N ALA A 87 -5.74 -12.91 9.68
CA ALA A 87 -5.31 -14.26 10.04
C ALA A 87 -6.44 -15.18 10.55
N LEU A 88 -7.42 -14.63 11.27
CA LEU A 88 -8.44 -15.40 11.99
C LEU A 88 -9.81 -15.43 11.29
N ALA A 89 -10.11 -14.45 10.43
CA ALA A 89 -11.39 -14.37 9.73
C ALA A 89 -11.30 -14.50 8.20
N GLU A 90 -10.27 -13.91 7.56
CA GLU A 90 -10.15 -13.92 6.09
C GLU A 90 -9.32 -15.10 5.55
N LEU A 91 -8.07 -15.26 6.03
CA LEU A 91 -7.09 -16.26 5.56
C LEU A 91 -7.28 -17.62 6.24
N THR A 92 -8.51 -18.15 6.12
CA THR A 92 -8.97 -19.34 6.85
C THR A 92 -9.23 -20.54 5.95
N THR A 93 -8.82 -20.49 4.68
CA THR A 93 -9.00 -21.64 3.78
C THR A 93 -8.04 -22.76 4.13
N VAL A 94 -8.40 -24.00 3.76
CA VAL A 94 -7.53 -25.17 3.93
C VAL A 94 -6.21 -25.00 3.18
N LYS A 95 -6.25 -24.36 2.00
CA LYS A 95 -5.06 -24.08 1.21
C LYS A 95 -4.11 -23.13 1.96
N ASP A 96 -4.63 -22.03 2.51
CA ASP A 96 -3.81 -21.06 3.27
C ASP A 96 -3.14 -21.72 4.47
N ALA A 97 -3.85 -22.63 5.15
CA ALA A 97 -3.31 -23.37 6.28
C ALA A 97 -2.16 -24.31 5.86
N ILE A 98 -2.36 -25.13 4.83
CA ILE A 98 -1.34 -26.07 4.34
C ILE A 98 -0.10 -25.33 3.84
N GLU A 99 -0.27 -24.23 3.11
CA GLU A 99 0.85 -23.38 2.68
C GLU A 99 1.59 -22.79 3.90
N SER A 100 0.87 -22.35 4.93
CA SER A 100 1.49 -21.81 6.14
C SER A 100 2.25 -22.85 6.97
N PHE A 101 1.82 -24.12 6.97
CA PHE A 101 2.51 -25.21 7.68
C PHE A 101 3.91 -25.48 7.12
N GLN A 102 4.16 -25.17 5.84
CA GLN A 102 5.49 -25.34 5.23
C GLN A 102 6.55 -24.41 5.83
N THR A 103 6.11 -23.34 6.49
CA THR A 103 6.98 -22.38 7.19
C THR A 103 6.86 -22.47 8.70
N LEU A 104 6.01 -23.38 9.21
CA LEU A 104 5.75 -23.54 10.64
C LEU A 104 6.94 -24.22 11.32
N ASP A 105 7.49 -23.54 12.32
CA ASP A 105 8.39 -24.16 13.28
C ASP A 105 7.65 -25.30 13.98
N SER A 106 8.18 -26.51 13.84
CA SER A 106 7.60 -27.71 14.43
C SER A 106 7.57 -27.65 15.97
N ALA A 107 8.45 -26.87 16.60
CA ALA A 107 8.41 -26.60 18.04
C ALA A 107 7.30 -25.62 18.44
N TYR A 108 6.67 -24.91 17.49
CA TYR A 108 5.54 -24.02 17.73
C TYR A 108 4.17 -24.69 17.50
N THR A 109 4.13 -25.87 16.87
CA THR A 109 2.92 -26.65 16.53
C THR A 109 1.82 -26.64 17.59
N PHE A 110 2.16 -26.95 18.84
CA PHE A 110 1.20 -27.06 19.94
C PHE A 110 1.03 -25.79 20.77
N ASN A 111 1.60 -24.68 20.30
CA ASN A 111 1.37 -23.34 20.82
C ASN A 111 0.39 -22.53 19.95
N LEU A 112 -0.06 -23.07 18.80
CA LEU A 112 -1.18 -22.49 18.06
C LEU A 112 -2.43 -22.52 18.92
N VAL A 113 -3.13 -21.39 18.98
CA VAL A 113 -4.29 -21.23 19.87
C VAL A 113 -5.52 -21.90 19.26
N THR A 114 -5.78 -23.13 19.69
CA THR A 114 -6.96 -23.92 19.33
C THR A 114 -7.22 -24.97 20.41
N GLN A 115 -8.49 -25.30 20.62
CA GLN A 115 -8.89 -26.40 21.49
C GLN A 115 -9.33 -27.58 20.63
N TYR A 116 -8.61 -28.70 20.74
CA TYR A 116 -8.90 -29.88 19.94
C TYR A 116 -10.23 -30.53 20.33
N CYS A 117 -10.93 -31.05 19.32
CA CYS A 117 -12.17 -31.80 19.46
C CYS A 117 -11.94 -33.29 19.12
N TRP A 118 -11.08 -33.55 18.12
CA TRP A 118 -10.77 -34.90 17.66
C TRP A 118 -9.29 -35.09 17.33
N VAL A 119 -8.87 -36.35 17.35
CA VAL A 119 -7.53 -36.74 16.91
C VAL A 119 -7.44 -36.85 15.40
N ASP A 120 -8.44 -37.44 14.77
CA ASP A 120 -8.43 -37.76 13.35
C ASP A 120 -9.63 -37.17 12.62
N PHE A 121 -9.51 -37.00 11.31
CA PHE A 121 -10.58 -36.43 10.49
C PHE A 121 -11.83 -37.33 10.44
N ASP A 122 -11.67 -38.64 10.66
CA ASP A 122 -12.80 -39.58 10.77
C ASP A 122 -13.50 -39.53 12.15
N ARG A 123 -13.03 -38.67 13.07
CA ARG A 123 -13.63 -38.42 14.39
C ARG A 123 -13.75 -39.69 15.23
N ARG A 124 -12.82 -40.64 15.09
CA ARG A 124 -12.80 -41.90 15.85
C ARG A 124 -12.42 -41.69 17.31
N TRP A 125 -11.61 -40.66 17.59
CA TRP A 125 -11.14 -40.35 18.94
C TRP A 125 -11.48 -38.93 19.34
N GLU A 126 -12.36 -38.80 20.34
CA GLU A 126 -12.80 -37.54 20.92
C GLU A 126 -11.86 -37.11 22.05
N VAL A 127 -11.58 -35.81 22.15
CA VAL A 127 -10.62 -35.24 23.13
C VAL A 127 -11.09 -33.95 23.82
N ALA A 128 -12.28 -33.44 23.52
CA ALA A 128 -12.73 -32.18 24.13
C ALA A 128 -12.84 -32.30 25.66
N HIS A 129 -12.53 -31.19 26.34
CA HIS A 129 -12.36 -31.13 27.79
C HIS A 129 -13.62 -31.46 28.60
N THR A 130 -14.80 -31.09 28.08
CA THR A 130 -16.10 -31.46 28.66
C THR A 130 -16.95 -32.23 27.65
N LEU A 131 -17.91 -33.01 28.17
CA LEU A 131 -18.87 -33.71 27.31
C LEU A 131 -19.78 -32.72 26.56
N VAL A 132 -20.11 -31.59 27.17
CA VAL A 132 -20.94 -30.56 26.56
C VAL A 132 -20.18 -29.88 25.42
N ARG A 133 -18.91 -29.52 25.61
CA ARG A 133 -18.04 -29.04 24.54
C ARG A 133 -17.90 -30.07 23.42
N GLN A 134 -17.74 -31.35 23.71
CA GLN A 134 -17.68 -32.40 22.67
C GLN A 134 -18.95 -32.44 21.82
N ARG A 135 -20.14 -32.24 22.42
CA ARG A 135 -21.40 -32.11 21.66
C ARG A 135 -21.42 -30.84 20.82
N ARG A 136 -20.91 -29.73 21.34
CA ARG A 136 -20.75 -28.46 20.60
C ARG A 136 -19.80 -28.63 19.40
N CYS A 137 -18.67 -29.32 19.57
CA CYS A 137 -17.76 -29.69 18.49
C CYS A 137 -18.52 -30.40 17.37
N ASN A 138 -19.25 -31.47 17.70
CA ASN A 138 -20.02 -32.25 16.73
C ASN A 138 -21.09 -31.42 16.00
N ALA A 139 -21.68 -30.42 16.66
CA ALA A 139 -22.72 -29.58 16.07
C ALA A 139 -22.19 -28.43 15.22
N LYS A 140 -21.01 -27.87 15.54
CA LYS A 140 -20.54 -26.59 14.98
C LYS A 140 -19.16 -26.62 14.31
N PHE A 141 -18.25 -27.50 14.73
CA PHE A 141 -16.82 -27.37 14.38
C PHE A 141 -16.29 -28.48 13.47
N THR A 142 -17.16 -29.38 12.97
CA THR A 142 -16.73 -30.53 12.15
C THR A 142 -16.08 -30.14 10.83
N ALA A 143 -16.36 -28.94 10.30
CA ALA A 143 -15.77 -28.45 9.06
C ALA A 143 -14.48 -27.62 9.27
N ASN A 144 -14.08 -27.37 10.52
CA ASN A 144 -12.90 -26.60 10.88
C ASN A 144 -11.71 -27.54 11.18
N GLY A 145 -10.73 -27.59 10.29
CA GLY A 145 -9.54 -28.43 10.43
C GLY A 145 -8.66 -28.08 11.64
N ALA A 146 -8.79 -26.88 12.22
CA ALA A 146 -7.99 -26.44 13.36
C ALA A 146 -8.34 -27.18 14.67
N VAL A 147 -9.49 -27.86 14.75
CA VAL A 147 -9.88 -28.65 15.94
C VAL A 147 -9.49 -30.14 15.82
N TYR A 148 -8.66 -30.49 14.83
CA TYR A 148 -8.19 -31.85 14.54
C TYR A 148 -6.67 -31.94 14.61
N PHE A 149 -6.13 -32.91 15.35
CA PHE A 149 -4.67 -33.15 15.36
C PHE A 149 -4.15 -33.60 13.99
N GLU A 150 -4.91 -34.43 13.27
CA GLU A 150 -4.49 -34.98 11.98
C GLU A 150 -4.05 -33.91 10.97
N GLY A 151 -4.74 -32.77 10.92
CA GLY A 151 -4.42 -31.73 9.95
C GLY A 151 -2.98 -31.23 10.08
N ILE A 152 -2.58 -30.83 11.28
CA ILE A 152 -1.23 -30.33 11.50
C ILE A 152 -0.20 -31.46 11.48
N LEU A 153 -0.51 -32.62 12.09
CA LEU A 153 0.42 -33.76 12.16
C LEU A 153 0.74 -34.37 10.79
N ARG A 154 -0.11 -34.21 9.78
CA ARG A 154 0.19 -34.63 8.40
C ARG A 154 1.17 -33.70 7.66
N ASN A 155 1.37 -32.48 8.18
CA ASN A 155 2.07 -31.39 7.48
C ASN A 155 3.33 -30.87 8.20
N VAL A 156 3.59 -31.28 9.45
CA VAL A 156 4.81 -30.90 10.18
C VAL A 156 6.04 -31.70 9.72
N ASP A 157 7.24 -31.16 9.99
CA ASP A 157 8.47 -31.95 9.93
C ASP A 157 8.50 -32.92 11.12
N TRP A 158 8.26 -34.21 10.83
CA TRP A 158 8.20 -35.24 11.85
C TRP A 158 9.51 -35.45 12.61
N GLY A 159 10.67 -35.22 12.00
CA GLY A 159 11.96 -35.39 12.68
C GLY A 159 12.13 -34.37 13.81
N VAL A 160 11.82 -33.11 13.53
CA VAL A 160 11.91 -32.00 14.49
C VAL A 160 10.74 -32.05 15.48
N TRP A 161 9.52 -32.30 15.00
CA TRP A 161 8.34 -32.40 15.83
C TRP A 161 8.48 -33.55 16.85
N ALA A 162 8.94 -34.73 16.40
CA ALA A 162 9.05 -35.89 17.29
C ALA A 162 10.06 -35.67 18.41
N ALA A 163 11.20 -35.04 18.11
CA ALA A 163 12.20 -34.67 19.10
C ALA A 163 11.65 -33.74 20.20
N THR A 164 10.62 -32.95 19.89
CA THR A 164 10.03 -31.97 20.81
C THR A 164 8.81 -32.53 21.56
N TYR A 165 7.90 -33.21 20.85
CA TYR A 165 6.55 -33.49 21.32
C TYR A 165 6.14 -34.97 21.32
N GLU A 166 6.87 -35.88 20.67
CA GLU A 166 6.40 -37.26 20.50
C GLU A 166 6.11 -37.93 21.85
N ALA A 167 7.03 -37.83 22.82
CA ALA A 167 6.87 -38.50 24.10
C ALA A 167 5.62 -38.01 24.87
N SER A 168 5.41 -36.70 24.93
CA SER A 168 4.27 -36.09 25.63
C SER A 168 2.96 -36.27 24.86
N PHE A 169 2.97 -36.19 23.54
CA PHE A 169 1.83 -36.50 22.68
C PHE A 169 1.41 -37.97 22.79
N MET A 170 2.37 -38.89 22.73
CA MET A 170 2.09 -40.32 22.88
C MET A 170 1.53 -40.63 24.27
N PHE A 171 2.06 -40.03 25.33
CA PHE A 171 1.51 -40.19 26.67
C PHE A 171 0.06 -39.69 26.78
N SER A 172 -0.20 -38.47 26.31
CA SER A 172 -1.48 -37.79 26.50
C SER A 172 -2.59 -38.27 25.53
N VAL A 173 -2.22 -38.66 24.31
CA VAL A 173 -3.16 -39.01 23.23
C VAL A 173 -2.75 -40.30 22.51
N GLY A 174 -1.53 -40.35 21.99
CA GLY A 174 -1.13 -41.35 21.00
C GLY A 174 -1.16 -42.80 21.49
N ASN A 175 -0.89 -43.08 22.76
CA ASN A 175 -0.92 -44.44 23.34
C ASN A 175 -2.35 -45.00 23.37
N ALA A 176 -3.34 -44.17 23.71
CA ALA A 176 -4.75 -44.57 23.68
C ALA A 176 -5.22 -44.83 22.25
N VAL A 177 -4.81 -43.97 21.31
CA VAL A 177 -5.07 -44.16 19.88
C VAL A 177 -4.43 -45.47 19.39
N LYS A 178 -3.15 -45.69 19.67
CA LYS A 178 -2.41 -46.90 19.26
C LYS A 178 -3.06 -48.19 19.77
N ALA A 179 -3.63 -48.17 20.97
CA ALA A 179 -4.33 -49.32 21.56
C ALA A 179 -5.71 -49.60 20.93
N SER A 180 -6.29 -48.64 20.21
CA SER A 180 -7.61 -48.78 19.60
C SER A 180 -7.56 -49.40 18.19
N PRO A 181 -8.67 -49.98 17.70
CA PRO A 181 -8.73 -50.58 16.36
C PRO A 181 -8.34 -49.59 15.25
N GLY A 182 -7.33 -49.96 14.45
CA GLY A 182 -6.84 -49.14 13.33
C GLY A 182 -6.00 -47.92 13.72
N GLY A 183 -5.81 -47.64 15.02
CA GLY A 183 -5.06 -46.46 15.46
C GLY A 183 -3.55 -46.54 15.25
N ALA A 184 -2.95 -47.72 15.41
CA ALA A 184 -1.53 -47.93 15.09
C ALA A 184 -1.21 -47.69 13.60
N ALA A 185 -2.12 -48.10 12.71
CA ALA A 185 -1.99 -47.87 11.27
C ALA A 185 -2.16 -46.39 10.92
N TRP A 186 -3.11 -45.70 11.57
CA TRP A 186 -3.29 -44.26 11.40
C TRP A 186 -2.05 -43.47 11.85
N LEU A 187 -1.50 -43.75 13.03
CA LEU A 187 -0.27 -43.10 13.52
C LEU A 187 0.91 -43.29 12.55
N ALA A 188 1.08 -44.51 12.02
CA ALA A 188 2.14 -44.81 11.05
C ALA A 188 1.95 -44.13 9.69
N ALA A 189 0.75 -43.63 9.38
CA ALA A 189 0.40 -43.00 8.11
C ALA A 189 0.50 -41.47 8.12
N LEU A 190 0.80 -40.84 9.27
CA LEU A 190 0.94 -39.39 9.37
C LEU A 190 2.28 -38.85 8.83
N PRO A 191 3.43 -39.50 9.10
CA PRO A 191 4.70 -39.05 8.53
C PRO A 191 4.68 -39.07 7.00
N ASP A 192 5.19 -38.00 6.40
CA ASP A 192 5.25 -37.79 4.95
C ASP A 192 3.91 -37.87 4.22
N ALA A 193 2.79 -37.65 4.92
CA ALA A 193 1.45 -37.79 4.34
C ALA A 193 1.14 -36.69 3.30
N ALA A 194 1.52 -35.45 3.58
CA ALA A 194 1.37 -34.33 2.67
C ALA A 194 2.46 -34.35 1.57
N LYS A 195 2.11 -34.81 0.36
CA LYS A 195 3.04 -34.82 -0.79
C LYS A 195 3.05 -33.52 -1.58
N SER A 196 1.90 -32.84 -1.65
CA SER A 196 1.72 -31.55 -2.33
C SER A 196 0.55 -30.80 -1.71
N VAL A 197 0.53 -29.47 -1.83
CA VAL A 197 -0.59 -28.64 -1.35
C VAL A 197 -1.91 -29.09 -1.96
N ALA A 198 -1.96 -29.29 -3.29
CA ALA A 198 -3.18 -29.66 -3.99
C ALA A 198 -3.74 -31.03 -3.55
N SER A 199 -2.88 -32.04 -3.39
CA SER A 199 -3.33 -33.37 -2.95
C SER A 199 -3.82 -33.36 -1.51
N GLU A 200 -3.18 -32.56 -0.64
CA GLU A 200 -3.56 -32.48 0.76
C GLU A 200 -4.87 -31.70 0.94
N VAL A 201 -5.06 -30.60 0.20
CA VAL A 201 -6.37 -29.89 0.12
C VAL A 201 -7.48 -30.84 -0.33
N ALA A 202 -7.22 -31.65 -1.36
CA ALA A 202 -8.19 -32.62 -1.84
C ALA A 202 -8.53 -33.65 -0.76
N TYR A 203 -7.53 -34.18 -0.04
CA TYR A 203 -7.74 -35.13 1.06
C TYR A 203 -8.63 -34.53 2.16
N TRP A 204 -8.33 -33.32 2.64
CA TRP A 204 -9.13 -32.63 3.67
C TRP A 204 -10.57 -32.42 3.20
N THR A 205 -10.74 -32.05 1.93
CA THR A 205 -12.06 -31.86 1.32
C THR A 205 -12.85 -33.17 1.30
N THR A 206 -12.23 -34.33 1.03
CA THR A 206 -12.92 -35.63 1.11
C THR A 206 -13.40 -35.98 2.52
N LYS A 207 -12.79 -35.38 3.55
CA LYS A 207 -13.19 -35.53 4.95
C LYS A 207 -14.20 -34.48 5.42
N GLY A 208 -14.66 -33.60 4.51
CA GLY A 208 -15.63 -32.55 4.82
C GLY A 208 -15.01 -31.34 5.55
N ILE A 209 -13.68 -31.20 5.54
CA ILE A 209 -12.99 -30.05 6.10
C ILE A 209 -12.91 -28.94 5.06
N THR A 210 -13.46 -27.77 5.37
CA THR A 210 -13.55 -26.64 4.43
C THR A 210 -12.83 -25.39 4.90
N SER A 211 -12.39 -25.34 6.16
CA SER A 211 -11.72 -24.18 6.74
C SER A 211 -10.69 -24.59 7.79
N TYR A 212 -9.80 -23.68 8.15
CA TYR A 212 -8.87 -23.77 9.26
C TYR A 212 -8.90 -22.45 10.03
N LYS A 213 -9.75 -22.39 11.05
CA LYS A 213 -9.97 -21.21 11.89
C LYS A 213 -9.40 -21.45 13.28
N LEU A 214 -8.34 -20.72 13.62
CA LEU A 214 -7.79 -20.68 14.98
C LEU A 214 -8.71 -19.88 15.91
N ALA A 215 -8.57 -20.11 17.22
CA ALA A 215 -9.32 -19.37 18.21
C ALA A 215 -8.76 -17.95 18.37
N TRP A 216 -9.63 -16.99 18.67
CA TRP A 216 -9.18 -15.66 19.06
C TRP A 216 -8.52 -15.73 20.45
N SER A 217 -7.38 -15.07 20.59
CA SER A 217 -6.61 -15.06 21.82
C SER A 217 -5.80 -13.77 21.92
N ASN A 218 -5.53 -13.34 23.14
CA ASN A 218 -4.66 -12.23 23.41
C ASN A 218 -3.25 -12.64 23.89
N ASP A 219 -2.81 -13.86 23.55
CA ASP A 219 -1.44 -14.32 23.81
C ASP A 219 -0.40 -13.57 22.96
N ILE A 220 -0.72 -13.31 21.70
CA ILE A 220 0.21 -12.72 20.74
C ILE A 220 -0.42 -11.56 19.96
N GLN A 221 0.34 -10.48 19.78
CA GLN A 221 0.08 -9.53 18.70
C GLN A 221 0.66 -10.11 17.41
N ILE A 222 -0.22 -10.50 16.49
CA ILE A 222 0.18 -10.95 15.14
C ILE A 222 0.93 -9.82 14.44
N GLY A 223 2.12 -10.13 13.94
CA GLY A 223 2.95 -9.20 13.19
C GLY A 223 2.47 -9.04 11.75
N MET A 224 2.71 -7.87 11.17
CA MET A 224 2.27 -7.54 9.81
C MET A 224 3.26 -6.61 9.13
N LEU A 225 3.64 -6.95 7.90
CA LEU A 225 4.28 -6.04 6.97
C LEU A 225 3.43 -5.99 5.71
N GLU A 226 2.78 -4.85 5.44
CA GLU A 226 1.96 -4.64 4.26
C GLU A 226 2.49 -3.48 3.43
N SER A 227 2.44 -3.64 2.12
CA SER A 227 2.85 -2.63 1.16
C SER A 227 1.88 -2.48 -0.01
N VAL A 228 1.99 -1.35 -0.71
CA VAL A 228 1.39 -1.11 -2.02
C VAL A 228 2.52 -0.96 -3.04
N ALA A 229 2.37 -1.64 -4.18
CA ALA A 229 3.34 -1.61 -5.26
C ALA A 229 2.98 -0.50 -6.27
N ILE A 230 3.92 0.38 -6.59
CA ILE A 230 3.78 1.44 -7.59
C ILE A 230 4.64 1.11 -8.79
N PHE A 231 4.04 1.13 -9.98
CA PHE A 231 4.70 0.88 -11.25
C PHE A 231 4.97 2.20 -11.98
N ASN A 232 6.25 2.44 -12.26
CA ASN A 232 6.69 3.56 -13.07
C ASN A 232 6.77 3.20 -14.56
N ILE A 233 7.19 4.15 -15.39
CA ILE A 233 7.26 3.98 -16.85
C ILE A 233 8.26 2.91 -17.32
N PHE A 234 9.25 2.57 -16.51
CA PHE A 234 10.26 1.55 -16.80
C PHE A 234 9.86 0.17 -16.30
N ASP A 235 8.61 0.01 -15.86
CA ASP A 235 8.10 -1.21 -15.20
C ASP A 235 8.87 -1.56 -13.93
N GLN A 236 9.51 -0.56 -13.30
CA GLN A 236 10.13 -0.73 -11.99
C GLN A 236 9.06 -0.63 -10.90
N THR A 237 9.09 -1.59 -9.98
CA THR A 237 8.19 -1.62 -8.83
C THR A 237 8.84 -0.92 -7.64
N GLN A 238 8.18 0.11 -7.13
CA GLN A 238 8.50 0.70 -5.82
C GLN A 238 7.44 0.28 -4.80
N TYR A 239 7.85 -0.27 -3.67
CA TYR A 239 6.94 -0.62 -2.59
C TYR A 239 6.86 0.53 -1.58
N LEU A 240 5.63 0.92 -1.24
CA LEU A 240 5.34 1.84 -0.14
C LEU A 240 4.74 1.06 1.02
N THR A 241 5.27 1.24 2.22
CA THR A 241 4.77 0.56 3.41
C THR A 241 3.42 1.17 3.82
N THR A 242 2.37 0.35 3.91
CA THR A 242 1.05 0.76 4.41
C THR A 242 0.82 0.37 5.86
N SER A 243 1.52 -0.65 6.34
CA SER A 243 1.45 -1.08 7.73
C SER A 243 2.70 -1.89 8.11
N ASN A 244 3.22 -1.64 9.30
CA ASN A 244 4.34 -2.35 9.89
C ASN A 244 4.09 -2.54 11.39
N ILE A 245 3.43 -3.65 11.73
CA ILE A 245 3.09 -4.03 13.10
C ILE A 245 4.06 -5.15 13.52
N PRO A 246 4.87 -4.96 14.57
CA PRO A 246 5.77 -6.02 15.02
C PRO A 246 5.00 -7.16 15.70
N PHE A 247 5.49 -8.38 15.53
CA PHE A 247 5.05 -9.50 16.37
C PHE A 247 5.46 -9.26 17.83
N VAL A 248 4.53 -9.46 18.77
CA VAL A 248 4.79 -9.33 20.20
C VAL A 248 4.13 -10.47 20.96
N GLN A 249 4.93 -11.20 21.73
CA GLN A 249 4.41 -12.17 22.70
C GLN A 249 4.03 -11.46 23.99
N ARG A 250 2.80 -11.63 24.47
CA ARG A 250 2.27 -10.93 25.65
C ARG A 250 2.63 -11.60 26.97
N GLY A 251 2.99 -12.89 26.97
CA GLY A 251 3.53 -13.59 28.14
C GLY A 251 2.59 -13.50 29.35
N PRO A 252 2.98 -12.84 30.46
CA PRO A 252 2.12 -12.71 31.65
C PRO A 252 0.83 -11.92 31.40
N PHE A 253 0.71 -11.21 30.28
CA PHE A 253 -0.50 -10.51 29.88
C PHE A 253 -1.47 -11.37 29.04
N TRP A 254 -1.17 -12.65 28.80
CA TRP A 254 -2.10 -13.59 28.18
C TRP A 254 -3.22 -13.95 29.16
N THR A 255 -4.39 -13.35 28.98
CA THR A 255 -5.53 -13.51 29.89
C THR A 255 -6.62 -14.42 29.34
N THR A 256 -6.75 -14.52 28.01
CA THR A 256 -7.65 -15.50 27.36
C THR A 256 -7.25 -16.95 27.62
N TYR A 257 -6.06 -17.19 28.18
CA TYR A 257 -5.61 -18.50 28.65
C TYR A 257 -6.67 -19.20 29.47
N TYR A 258 -7.41 -18.48 30.32
CA TYR A 258 -8.44 -19.07 31.18
C TYR A 258 -9.65 -19.62 30.40
N ASP A 259 -9.92 -19.10 29.21
CA ASP A 259 -11.02 -19.55 28.36
C ASP A 259 -10.55 -20.65 27.39
N VAL A 260 -9.40 -20.39 26.73
CA VAL A 260 -8.77 -21.19 25.68
C VAL A 260 -7.28 -21.39 26.00
N ALA A 261 -6.89 -22.59 26.43
CA ALA A 261 -5.50 -23.01 26.45
C ALA A 261 -5.01 -23.47 25.08
N VAL A 262 -3.68 -23.37 24.91
CA VAL A 262 -2.95 -24.09 23.86
C VAL A 262 -2.69 -25.53 24.30
N PHE A 263 -2.52 -26.43 23.34
CA PHE A 263 -2.33 -27.84 23.65
C PHE A 263 -1.02 -28.14 24.39
N SER A 264 0.00 -27.29 24.31
CA SER A 264 1.21 -27.45 25.14
C SER A 264 0.91 -27.35 26.64
N ALA A 265 -0.10 -26.58 27.05
CA ALA A 265 -0.60 -26.57 28.43
C ALA A 265 -1.35 -27.87 28.77
N ASP A 266 -2.13 -28.39 27.82
CA ASP A 266 -2.82 -29.67 27.98
C ASP A 266 -1.82 -30.82 28.18
N LEU A 267 -0.69 -30.84 27.47
CA LEU A 267 0.37 -31.84 27.67
C LEU A 267 0.89 -31.86 29.12
N VAL A 268 1.08 -30.67 29.72
CA VAL A 268 1.48 -30.54 31.13
C VAL A 268 0.36 -31.02 32.06
N ALA A 269 -0.88 -30.63 31.78
CA ALA A 269 -2.04 -31.06 32.56
C ALA A 269 -2.23 -32.59 32.51
N ALA A 270 -2.03 -33.25 31.36
CA ALA A 270 -2.06 -34.71 31.26
C ALA A 270 -1.02 -35.37 32.18
N ALA A 271 0.21 -34.84 32.21
CA ALA A 271 1.27 -35.33 33.08
C ALA A 271 0.91 -35.17 34.57
N MET A 272 0.34 -34.03 34.97
CA MET A 272 -0.12 -33.78 36.35
C MET A 272 -1.29 -34.68 36.74
N LEU A 273 -2.21 -34.94 35.83
CA LEU A 273 -3.38 -35.79 36.06
C LEU A 273 -3.06 -37.28 36.02
N ASN A 274 -1.94 -37.63 35.37
CA ASN A 274 -1.52 -38.98 35.02
C ASN A 274 -2.60 -39.73 34.20
N GLY A 275 -3.13 -39.07 33.15
CA GLY A 275 -4.24 -39.59 32.36
C GLY A 275 -4.22 -39.13 30.91
N SER A 276 -4.96 -39.84 30.05
CA SER A 276 -5.11 -39.51 28.62
C SER A 276 -6.27 -38.53 28.39
N TYR A 277 -6.19 -37.72 27.33
CA TYR A 277 -7.29 -36.90 26.82
C TYR A 277 -8.31 -37.67 25.98
N VAL A 278 -7.92 -38.83 25.43
CA VAL A 278 -8.82 -39.62 24.58
C VAL A 278 -9.96 -40.14 25.45
N ARG A 279 -11.19 -39.65 25.20
CA ARG A 279 -12.36 -39.90 26.05
C ARG A 279 -12.74 -41.38 26.15
N SER A 280 -12.45 -42.15 25.11
CA SER A 280 -12.69 -43.61 25.08
C SER A 280 -11.58 -44.43 25.75
N ALA A 281 -10.51 -43.81 26.25
CA ALA A 281 -9.41 -44.51 26.89
C ALA A 281 -9.77 -44.97 28.31
N ALA A 282 -9.25 -46.13 28.72
CA ALA A 282 -9.45 -46.64 30.08
C ALA A 282 -8.90 -45.69 31.16
N ASN A 283 -7.77 -45.03 30.86
CA ASN A 283 -7.12 -44.04 31.73
C ASN A 283 -7.47 -42.59 31.36
N PHE A 284 -8.63 -42.34 30.75
CA PHE A 284 -9.11 -40.97 30.50
C PHE A 284 -9.15 -40.16 31.80
N TYR A 285 -8.56 -38.96 31.81
CA TYR A 285 -8.39 -38.18 33.05
C TYR A 285 -9.73 -37.87 33.74
N GLY A 286 -10.80 -37.66 32.96
CA GLY A 286 -12.13 -37.35 33.48
C GLY A 286 -12.80 -38.51 34.23
N ASN A 287 -12.36 -39.75 34.05
CA ASN A 287 -12.86 -40.90 34.82
C ASN A 287 -12.44 -40.86 36.30
N MET A 288 -11.46 -40.01 36.65
CA MET A 288 -10.95 -39.84 38.02
C MET A 288 -11.63 -38.68 38.78
N ASN A 289 -12.80 -38.20 38.32
CA ASN A 289 -13.47 -37.00 38.84
C ASN A 289 -12.57 -35.75 38.87
N LYS A 290 -11.60 -35.66 37.95
CA LYS A 290 -10.72 -34.49 37.78
C LYS A 290 -11.18 -33.69 36.57
N THR A 291 -11.13 -32.36 36.67
CA THR A 291 -11.41 -31.43 35.57
C THR A 291 -10.20 -30.55 35.29
N LEU A 292 -10.06 -30.05 34.06
CA LEU A 292 -8.99 -29.10 33.75
C LEU A 292 -9.18 -27.76 34.47
N GLU A 293 -10.43 -27.33 34.63
CA GLU A 293 -10.76 -26.15 35.43
C GLU A 293 -10.27 -26.25 36.88
N SER A 294 -10.28 -27.46 37.48
CA SER A 294 -9.74 -27.65 38.84
C SER A 294 -8.21 -27.48 38.91
N LEU A 295 -7.49 -27.71 37.80
CA LEU A 295 -6.03 -27.56 37.77
C LEU A 295 -5.58 -26.11 37.76
N ILE A 296 -6.32 -25.24 37.06
CA ILE A 296 -6.00 -23.80 37.01
C ILE A 296 -6.29 -23.09 38.35
N SER A 297 -7.01 -23.75 39.27
CA SER A 297 -7.30 -23.23 40.62
C SER A 297 -7.94 -21.83 40.63
N LEU A 298 -8.84 -21.56 39.67
CA LEU A 298 -9.51 -20.26 39.50
C LEU A 298 -10.95 -20.27 40.05
N TYR A 299 -11.70 -21.30 39.70
CA TYR A 299 -13.06 -21.56 40.20
C TYR A 299 -13.01 -22.54 41.37
N PRO A 300 -13.77 -22.35 42.46
CA PRO A 300 -14.77 -21.29 42.73
C PRO A 300 -14.23 -20.17 43.65
N PHE A 301 -12.97 -19.76 43.49
CA PHE A 301 -12.26 -18.98 44.52
C PHE A 301 -12.52 -17.47 44.50
N THR A 302 -13.19 -16.95 43.46
CA THR A 302 -13.60 -15.53 43.39
C THR A 302 -15.08 -15.43 43.05
N PRO A 303 -15.78 -14.36 43.49
CA PRO A 303 -17.16 -14.13 43.09
C PRO A 303 -17.33 -14.11 41.56
N ASN A 304 -16.42 -13.45 40.83
CA ASN A 304 -16.50 -13.39 39.37
C ASN A 304 -16.24 -14.75 38.69
N SER A 305 -15.33 -15.58 39.22
CA SER A 305 -15.13 -16.92 38.66
C SER A 305 -16.39 -17.78 38.80
N ILE A 306 -17.15 -17.59 39.88
CA ILE A 306 -18.47 -18.23 40.04
C ILE A 306 -19.48 -17.71 39.02
N VAL A 307 -19.57 -16.38 38.81
CA VAL A 307 -20.49 -15.82 37.81
C VAL A 307 -20.19 -16.36 36.41
N ILE A 308 -18.92 -16.30 35.99
CA ILE A 308 -18.49 -16.76 34.67
C ILE A 308 -18.77 -18.26 34.49
N HIS A 309 -18.40 -19.09 35.48
CA HIS A 309 -18.64 -20.53 35.43
C HIS A 309 -20.14 -20.87 35.29
N GLU A 310 -20.99 -20.26 36.12
CA GLU A 310 -22.43 -20.56 36.16
C GLU A 310 -23.18 -20.03 34.92
N VAL A 311 -22.70 -18.94 34.32
CA VAL A 311 -23.38 -18.27 33.20
C VAL A 311 -22.86 -18.73 31.83
N LEU A 312 -21.54 -18.85 31.67
CA LEU A 312 -20.90 -19.22 30.41
C LEU A 312 -20.51 -20.69 30.40
N GLY A 313 -19.91 -21.18 31.47
CA GLY A 313 -19.49 -22.57 31.62
C GLY A 313 -18.07 -22.69 32.13
N PRO A 314 -17.54 -23.93 32.22
CA PRO A 314 -16.24 -24.20 32.79
C PRO A 314 -15.10 -23.48 32.04
N PHE A 315 -14.14 -22.93 32.79
CA PHE A 315 -12.88 -22.42 32.25
C PHE A 315 -12.14 -23.52 31.48
N GLN A 316 -11.30 -23.12 30.53
CA GLN A 316 -10.61 -24.03 29.58
C GLN A 316 -11.57 -24.81 28.68
N SER A 317 -12.82 -24.36 28.52
CA SER A 317 -13.83 -25.00 27.67
C SER A 317 -14.75 -23.99 26.98
N ILE A 318 -14.31 -22.73 26.88
CA ILE A 318 -15.01 -21.64 26.21
C ILE A 318 -14.28 -21.40 24.89
N ASP A 319 -14.94 -21.61 23.74
CA ASP A 319 -14.31 -21.39 22.44
C ASP A 319 -14.49 -19.92 22.00
N LEU A 320 -13.41 -19.29 21.55
CA LEU A 320 -13.41 -17.88 21.12
C LEU A 320 -13.18 -17.79 19.61
N TYR A 321 -14.09 -17.14 18.88
CA TYR A 321 -13.92 -16.90 17.44
C TYR A 321 -14.13 -15.43 17.09
N LEU A 322 -13.23 -14.91 16.23
CA LEU A 322 -13.35 -13.56 15.69
C LEU A 322 -14.41 -13.54 14.59
N GLU A 323 -15.41 -12.69 14.74
CA GLU A 323 -16.49 -12.50 13.76
C GLU A 323 -16.14 -11.37 12.78
N ALA A 324 -16.39 -11.62 11.50
CA ALA A 324 -16.25 -10.60 10.46
C ALA A 324 -17.52 -9.74 10.36
N PRO A 325 -17.39 -8.44 10.02
CA PRO A 325 -18.56 -7.59 9.81
C PRO A 325 -19.44 -8.13 8.66
N PRO A 326 -20.78 -8.17 8.81
CA PRO A 326 -21.68 -8.57 7.73
C PRO A 326 -21.45 -7.76 6.45
N ALA A 327 -21.63 -8.41 5.30
CA ALA A 327 -21.49 -7.74 4.00
C ALA A 327 -22.47 -6.56 3.83
N SER A 328 -23.69 -6.67 4.40
CA SER A 328 -24.68 -5.59 4.45
C SER A 328 -24.15 -4.36 5.19
N LEU A 329 -23.51 -4.58 6.35
CA LEU A 329 -22.91 -3.53 7.16
C LEU A 329 -21.72 -2.87 6.43
N VAL A 330 -20.81 -3.65 5.86
CA VAL A 330 -19.68 -3.09 5.08
C VAL A 330 -20.20 -2.25 3.91
N LYS A 331 -21.20 -2.74 3.18
CA LYS A 331 -21.81 -2.00 2.07
C LYS A 331 -22.47 -0.69 2.53
N ALA A 332 -23.16 -0.70 3.67
CA ALA A 332 -23.81 0.49 4.22
C ALA A 332 -22.78 1.56 4.63
N VAL A 333 -21.70 1.16 5.29
CA VAL A 333 -20.60 2.08 5.67
C VAL A 333 -19.93 2.68 4.44
N LEU A 334 -19.64 1.87 3.42
CA LEU A 334 -19.05 2.39 2.17
C LEU A 334 -19.98 3.37 1.44
N ALA A 335 -21.29 3.10 1.42
CA ALA A 335 -22.27 4.02 0.84
C ALA A 335 -22.37 5.33 1.65
N PHE A 336 -22.31 5.25 2.98
CA PHE A 336 -22.29 6.41 3.86
C PHE A 336 -21.04 7.28 3.62
N ASP A 337 -19.86 6.66 3.58
CA ASP A 337 -18.59 7.34 3.31
C ASP A 337 -18.57 8.02 1.94
N ALA A 338 -19.07 7.33 0.91
CA ALA A 338 -19.18 7.87 -0.44
C ALA A 338 -20.11 9.10 -0.49
N THR A 339 -21.24 9.05 0.23
CA THR A 339 -22.21 10.16 0.31
C THR A 339 -21.62 11.38 1.00
N ILE A 340 -20.95 11.19 2.15
CA ILE A 340 -20.25 12.27 2.85
C ILE A 340 -19.14 12.84 1.98
N SER A 341 -18.32 11.97 1.38
CA SER A 341 -17.21 12.37 0.52
C SER A 341 -17.69 13.19 -0.69
N ALA A 342 -18.84 12.86 -1.27
CA ALA A 342 -19.45 13.64 -2.34
C ALA A 342 -19.93 15.01 -1.85
N ALA A 343 -20.65 15.06 -0.72
CA ALA A 343 -21.19 16.30 -0.17
C ALA A 343 -20.08 17.30 0.21
N LEU A 344 -19.02 16.83 0.88
CA LEU A 344 -17.87 17.67 1.28
C LEU A 344 -17.11 18.24 0.08
N GLN A 345 -17.07 17.52 -1.05
CA GLN A 345 -16.43 18.01 -2.27
C GLN A 345 -17.26 19.08 -2.99
N THR A 346 -18.59 19.08 -2.82
CA THR A 346 -19.49 20.03 -3.50
C THR A 346 -19.73 21.31 -2.72
N ASP A 347 -19.61 21.30 -1.39
CA ASP A 347 -19.91 22.44 -0.52
C ASP A 347 -18.76 22.70 0.47
N GLU A 348 -18.01 23.78 0.24
CA GLU A 348 -16.88 24.17 1.08
C GLU A 348 -17.31 24.64 2.48
N VAL A 349 -18.49 25.23 2.62
CA VAL A 349 -19.02 25.69 3.93
C VAL A 349 -19.37 24.47 4.77
N LEU A 350 -20.00 23.48 4.15
CA LEU A 350 -20.29 22.20 4.77
C LEU A 350 -18.99 21.48 5.18
N ALA A 351 -17.98 21.46 4.32
CA ALA A 351 -16.67 20.89 4.65
C ALA A 351 -16.04 21.56 5.87
N ALA A 352 -16.03 22.89 5.93
CA ALA A 352 -15.52 23.63 7.09
C ALA A 352 -16.29 23.30 8.37
N ARG A 353 -17.63 23.22 8.33
CA ARG A 353 -18.45 22.84 9.48
C ARG A 353 -18.16 21.42 9.96
N PHE A 354 -18.06 20.47 9.03
CA PHE A 354 -17.75 19.08 9.34
C PHE A 354 -16.39 18.95 10.04
N THR A 355 -15.37 19.65 9.53
CA THR A 355 -14.02 19.65 10.14
C THR A 355 -13.94 20.33 11.50
N ALA A 356 -14.93 21.16 11.85
CA ALA A 356 -15.01 21.84 13.14
C ALA A 356 -15.68 21.00 14.24
N ILE A 357 -16.26 19.84 13.90
CA ILE A 357 -16.88 18.94 14.87
C ILE A 357 -15.79 18.38 15.80
N PRO A 358 -15.83 18.66 17.11
CA PRO A 358 -14.82 18.18 18.05
C PRO A 358 -14.99 16.69 18.31
N SER A 359 -13.89 15.96 18.55
CA SER A 359 -13.97 14.59 19.06
C SER A 359 -14.48 14.59 20.51
N ALA A 360 -15.43 13.71 20.83
CA ALA A 360 -15.97 13.55 22.18
C ALA A 360 -15.93 12.08 22.63
N THR A 361 -15.46 11.86 23.86
CA THR A 361 -15.57 10.59 24.58
C THR A 361 -16.71 10.74 25.59
N LEU A 362 -17.68 9.83 25.56
CA LEU A 362 -18.78 9.79 26.54
C LEU A 362 -18.76 8.50 27.36
N ASP A 363 -19.69 8.36 28.31
CA ASP A 363 -19.81 7.25 29.25
C ASP A 363 -21.23 6.65 29.32
N PRO A 364 -21.80 6.16 28.19
CA PRO A 364 -23.16 5.65 28.21
C PRO A 364 -23.26 4.32 28.95
N VAL A 365 -24.34 4.17 29.73
CA VAL A 365 -24.69 2.93 30.43
C VAL A 365 -26.13 2.55 30.10
N PRO A 366 -26.43 1.28 29.76
CA PRO A 366 -27.81 0.84 29.56
C PRO A 366 -28.66 1.12 30.81
N ARG A 367 -29.82 1.80 30.67
CA ARG A 367 -30.63 2.23 31.82
C ARG A 367 -30.98 1.11 32.79
N GLY A 368 -31.27 -0.09 32.27
CA GLY A 368 -31.61 -1.26 33.08
C GLY A 368 -30.46 -1.79 33.94
N TRP A 369 -29.23 -1.33 33.72
CA TRP A 369 -28.05 -1.75 34.48
C TRP A 369 -27.72 -0.80 35.62
N LEU A 370 -28.42 0.33 35.78
CA LEU A 370 -28.19 1.26 36.90
C LEU A 370 -28.95 0.75 38.14
N SER A 371 -28.28 -0.05 38.97
CA SER A 371 -28.86 -0.59 40.21
C SER A 371 -27.88 -0.52 41.39
N HIS A 372 -28.40 -0.10 42.55
CA HIS A 372 -27.68 -0.13 43.83
C HIS A 372 -27.66 -1.52 44.50
N HIS A 373 -28.39 -2.50 43.95
CA HIS A 373 -28.51 -3.86 44.49
C HIS A 373 -27.61 -4.87 43.78
N LEU A 374 -26.79 -4.42 42.83
CA LEU A 374 -25.90 -5.26 42.05
C LEU A 374 -24.45 -4.87 42.32
N THR A 375 -23.60 -5.89 42.41
CA THR A 375 -22.15 -5.77 42.33
C THR A 375 -21.73 -6.22 40.93
N TYR A 376 -21.00 -5.38 40.20
CA TYR A 376 -20.57 -5.64 38.82
C TYR A 376 -19.12 -6.14 38.78
N PHE A 377 -18.76 -6.95 37.80
CA PHE A 377 -17.43 -7.57 37.69
C PHE A 377 -16.76 -7.40 36.31
N GLY A 378 -17.35 -6.63 35.40
CA GLY A 378 -16.83 -6.39 34.04
C GLY A 378 -17.68 -6.99 32.94
N GLY A 379 -17.41 -6.56 31.70
CA GLY A 379 -17.86 -7.22 30.48
C GLY A 379 -16.82 -8.16 29.88
N ILE A 380 -15.90 -8.71 30.69
CA ILE A 380 -14.68 -9.40 30.25
C ILE A 380 -14.70 -10.88 30.66
N PRO A 381 -15.08 -11.81 29.77
CA PRO A 381 -15.31 -13.23 30.11
C PRO A 381 -14.09 -13.96 30.68
N PHE A 382 -12.88 -13.58 30.28
CA PHE A 382 -11.63 -14.21 30.70
C PHE A 382 -10.98 -13.58 31.94
N CYS A 383 -11.60 -12.56 32.57
CA CYS A 383 -11.03 -11.84 33.71
C CYS A 383 -11.70 -12.16 35.05
N ALA A 384 -11.57 -13.40 35.49
CA ALA A 384 -12.23 -13.88 36.70
C ALA A 384 -11.64 -13.36 38.03
N LEU A 385 -10.49 -12.69 38.02
CA LEU A 385 -9.82 -12.18 39.23
C LEU A 385 -10.19 -10.72 39.57
N VAL A 386 -11.01 -10.07 38.75
CA VAL A 386 -11.39 -8.67 38.93
C VAL A 386 -12.30 -8.53 40.17
N PRO A 387 -12.01 -7.58 41.08
CA PRO A 387 -12.86 -7.31 42.24
C PRO A 387 -14.19 -6.67 41.81
N GLY A 388 -15.23 -6.88 42.62
CA GLY A 388 -16.54 -6.28 42.36
C GLY A 388 -16.54 -4.76 42.50
N ALA A 389 -17.26 -4.09 41.60
CA ALA A 389 -17.45 -2.64 41.57
C ALA A 389 -18.93 -2.26 41.74
N PRO A 390 -19.24 -1.06 42.27
CA PRO A 390 -20.61 -0.55 42.40
C PRO A 390 -21.13 0.12 41.11
N PHE A 391 -20.35 0.10 40.03
CA PHE A 391 -20.66 0.73 38.75
C PHE A 391 -20.40 -0.22 37.58
N VAL A 392 -21.05 0.05 36.45
CA VAL A 392 -20.89 -0.72 35.21
C VAL A 392 -19.52 -0.44 34.59
N GLN A 393 -18.78 -1.51 34.29
CA GLN A 393 -17.42 -1.46 33.76
C GLN A 393 -17.38 -1.77 32.25
N ALA A 394 -16.28 -1.36 31.59
CA ALA A 394 -16.02 -1.56 30.17
C ALA A 394 -16.18 -3.01 29.66
N SER A 395 -16.40 -3.15 28.35
CA SER A 395 -16.34 -4.43 27.64
C SER A 395 -14.89 -4.93 27.53
N PHE A 396 -14.69 -6.13 26.99
CA PHE A 396 -13.36 -6.68 26.77
C PHE A 396 -12.56 -5.88 25.73
N SER A 397 -11.24 -5.89 25.89
CA SER A 397 -10.24 -5.41 24.96
C SER A 397 -9.16 -6.46 24.78
N PHE A 398 -8.55 -6.49 23.59
CA PHE A 398 -7.37 -7.30 23.34
C PHE A 398 -6.23 -7.01 24.35
N ALA A 399 -6.09 -5.74 24.75
CA ALA A 399 -5.03 -5.29 25.65
C ALA A 399 -5.28 -5.60 27.14
N ASP A 400 -6.42 -6.20 27.49
CA ASP A 400 -6.78 -6.43 28.90
C ASP A 400 -5.76 -7.30 29.62
N SER A 401 -5.38 -6.84 30.80
CA SER A 401 -4.48 -7.51 31.76
C SER A 401 -5.21 -7.97 33.02
N CYS A 402 -6.56 -7.94 33.00
CA CYS A 402 -7.43 -8.24 34.14
C CYS A 402 -7.13 -7.41 35.40
N THR A 403 -6.63 -6.18 35.22
CA THR A 403 -6.64 -5.13 36.26
C THR A 403 -8.03 -4.49 36.32
N MET A 404 -8.34 -3.73 37.38
CA MET A 404 -9.68 -3.14 37.57
C MET A 404 -10.07 -2.27 36.35
N PRO A 405 -11.09 -2.67 35.55
CA PRO A 405 -11.48 -1.91 34.38
C PRO A 405 -12.19 -0.62 34.77
N GLY A 406 -11.97 0.43 33.97
CA GLY A 406 -12.64 1.73 34.11
C GLY A 406 -14.13 1.68 33.73
N PRO A 407 -14.86 2.78 33.92
CA PRO A 407 -16.25 2.89 33.47
C PRO A 407 -16.36 2.74 31.94
N ILE A 408 -17.52 2.28 31.44
CA ILE A 408 -17.80 2.21 30.00
C ILE A 408 -17.58 3.58 29.37
N GLN A 409 -16.85 3.63 28.24
CA GLN A 409 -16.68 4.85 27.44
C GLN A 409 -17.05 4.60 25.96
N GLN A 410 -17.94 5.42 25.38
CA GLN A 410 -18.32 5.37 23.95
C GLN A 410 -18.61 6.76 23.35
N GLY A 411 -18.66 6.87 22.02
CA GLY A 411 -19.02 8.11 21.29
C GLY A 411 -20.54 8.28 21.09
N ALA A 412 -21.01 9.53 20.97
CA ALA A 412 -22.31 10.07 21.42
C ALA A 412 -23.56 10.02 20.53
N ALA A 413 -24.77 9.77 21.09
CA ALA A 413 -25.96 10.65 20.90
C ALA A 413 -27.22 10.48 21.78
N THR A 414 -27.32 9.53 22.72
CA THR A 414 -28.42 9.57 23.72
C THR A 414 -27.86 10.03 25.06
N CYS A 415 -27.86 11.34 25.29
CA CYS A 415 -27.15 11.94 26.42
C CYS A 415 -27.71 11.55 27.79
N ASP A 416 -28.97 11.12 27.82
CA ASP A 416 -29.62 10.56 29.01
C ASP A 416 -29.06 9.19 29.45
N LEU A 417 -28.28 8.52 28.60
CA LEU A 417 -27.58 7.28 28.95
C LEU A 417 -26.21 7.56 29.59
N CYS A 418 -25.68 8.77 29.47
CA CYS A 418 -24.37 9.14 30.02
C CYS A 418 -24.48 9.43 31.51
N VAL A 419 -23.61 8.80 32.30
CA VAL A 419 -23.67 8.91 33.77
C VAL A 419 -23.05 10.22 34.24
N SER A 420 -21.90 10.61 33.69
CA SER A 420 -21.16 11.81 34.10
C SER A 420 -20.99 12.85 32.99
N LEU A 421 -21.18 12.48 31.72
CA LEU A 421 -20.88 13.34 30.56
C LEU A 421 -22.11 13.81 29.77
N ALA A 422 -23.30 13.79 30.37
CA ALA A 422 -24.55 14.19 29.71
C ALA A 422 -24.51 15.62 29.11
N THR A 423 -23.92 16.60 29.79
CA THR A 423 -23.79 17.98 29.28
C THR A 423 -22.87 18.07 28.06
N CYS A 424 -21.73 17.38 28.11
CA CYS A 424 -20.79 17.31 26.99
C CYS A 424 -21.42 16.61 25.79
N CYS A 425 -22.20 15.56 26.05
CA CYS A 425 -22.95 14.84 25.03
C CYS A 425 -23.95 15.76 24.31
N ASN A 426 -24.77 16.53 25.05
CA ASN A 426 -25.81 17.36 24.44
C ASN A 426 -25.18 18.40 23.49
N LEU A 427 -24.10 19.05 23.93
CA LEU A 427 -23.36 20.01 23.10
C LEU A 427 -22.80 19.38 21.82
N TYR A 428 -22.32 18.13 21.90
CA TYR A 428 -21.80 17.41 20.74
C TYR A 428 -22.92 17.02 19.77
N VAL A 429 -24.04 16.48 20.29
CA VAL A 429 -25.20 16.08 19.46
C VAL A 429 -25.78 17.27 18.73
N ASP A 430 -25.92 18.42 19.39
CA ASP A 430 -26.42 19.65 18.76
C ASP A 430 -25.54 20.05 17.56
N GLN A 431 -24.22 20.08 17.74
CA GLN A 431 -23.26 20.40 16.68
C GLN A 431 -23.30 19.41 15.51
N VAL A 432 -23.41 18.12 15.80
CA VAL A 432 -23.50 17.07 14.77
C VAL A 432 -24.84 17.14 14.05
N SER A 433 -25.95 17.35 14.76
CA SER A 433 -27.28 17.42 14.19
C SER A 433 -27.44 18.60 13.22
N ASP A 434 -26.88 19.76 13.57
CA ASP A 434 -26.82 20.94 12.71
C ASP A 434 -26.02 20.66 11.42
N ALA A 435 -24.89 19.94 11.54
CA ALA A 435 -24.09 19.56 10.39
C ALA A 435 -24.84 18.54 9.51
N VAL A 436 -25.45 17.52 10.08
CA VAL A 436 -26.22 16.48 9.35
C VAL A 436 -27.43 17.09 8.64
N LEU A 437 -28.17 17.99 9.30
CA LEU A 437 -29.30 18.68 8.71
C LEU A 437 -28.87 19.56 7.53
N ALA A 438 -27.72 20.23 7.65
CA ALA A 438 -27.14 21.01 6.55
C ALA A 438 -26.69 20.15 5.36
N MET A 439 -26.27 18.90 5.59
CA MET A 439 -25.87 17.97 4.53
C MET A 439 -27.04 17.42 3.71
N GLY A 440 -28.26 17.41 4.26
CA GLY A 440 -29.42 16.83 3.58
C GLY A 440 -29.22 15.35 3.23
N LEU A 441 -28.50 14.60 4.08
CA LEU A 441 -28.14 13.20 3.81
C LEU A 441 -29.41 12.35 3.62
N PRO A 442 -29.45 11.48 2.59
CA PRO A 442 -30.54 10.54 2.45
C PRO A 442 -30.58 9.61 3.67
N GLN A 443 -31.78 9.27 4.12
CA GLN A 443 -31.94 8.27 5.16
C GLN A 443 -31.44 6.92 4.62
N ALA A 444 -30.41 6.36 5.26
CA ALA A 444 -29.90 5.05 4.88
C ALA A 444 -30.92 3.97 5.22
N ASP A 445 -31.19 3.06 4.28
CA ASP A 445 -31.92 1.84 4.58
C ASP A 445 -30.99 0.88 5.33
N THR A 446 -31.19 0.79 6.64
CA THR A 446 -30.40 -0.06 7.53
C THR A 446 -31.11 -1.37 7.87
N LYS A 447 -32.20 -1.73 7.17
CA LYS A 447 -32.97 -2.94 7.49
C LYS A 447 -32.11 -4.20 7.44
N ASP A 448 -31.38 -4.41 6.35
CA ASP A 448 -30.50 -5.57 6.18
C ASP A 448 -29.38 -5.58 7.23
N VAL A 449 -28.83 -4.40 7.56
CA VAL A 449 -27.83 -4.25 8.62
C VAL A 449 -28.40 -4.67 9.97
N PHE A 450 -29.61 -4.21 10.29
CA PHE A 450 -30.31 -4.55 11.52
C PHE A 450 -30.58 -6.05 11.60
N ASP A 451 -31.13 -6.65 10.55
CA ASP A 451 -31.47 -8.07 10.51
C ASP A 451 -30.20 -8.94 10.64
N ASP A 452 -29.13 -8.64 9.90
CA ASP A 452 -27.87 -9.41 9.93
C ASP A 452 -27.12 -9.28 11.26
N VAL A 453 -27.01 -8.07 11.81
CA VAL A 453 -26.34 -7.85 13.12
C VAL A 453 -27.14 -8.48 14.25
N THR A 454 -28.48 -8.41 14.18
CA THR A 454 -29.36 -9.07 15.16
C THR A 454 -29.26 -10.59 15.04
N ALA A 455 -29.13 -11.14 13.82
CA ALA A 455 -28.93 -12.57 13.59
C ALA A 455 -27.58 -13.07 14.13
N LEU A 456 -26.52 -12.26 14.04
CA LEU A 456 -25.24 -12.55 14.71
C LEU A 456 -25.35 -12.49 16.24
N GLY A 457 -26.32 -11.75 16.78
CA GLY A 457 -26.54 -11.62 18.21
C GLY A 457 -25.50 -10.75 18.91
N VAL A 458 -24.96 -9.74 18.21
CA VAL A 458 -23.93 -8.85 18.77
C VAL A 458 -24.50 -8.03 19.93
N GLU A 459 -23.85 -8.12 21.09
CA GLU A 459 -24.27 -7.50 22.34
C GLU A 459 -23.09 -6.95 23.15
N ILE A 460 -23.42 -6.15 24.17
CA ILE A 460 -22.54 -5.89 25.30
C ILE A 460 -23.12 -6.55 26.54
N VAL A 461 -22.25 -7.02 27.43
CA VAL A 461 -22.68 -7.73 28.64
C VAL A 461 -21.98 -7.20 29.88
N GLN A 462 -22.55 -7.51 31.04
CA GLN A 462 -21.98 -7.21 32.34
C GLN A 462 -22.20 -8.40 33.28
N PHE A 463 -21.12 -8.96 33.81
CA PHE A 463 -21.17 -9.97 34.85
C PHE A 463 -21.51 -9.29 36.18
N ALA A 464 -22.52 -9.79 36.88
CA ALA A 464 -22.97 -9.19 38.13
C ALA A 464 -23.39 -10.24 39.15
N MET A 465 -23.47 -9.83 40.42
CA MET A 465 -24.12 -10.59 41.47
C MET A 465 -25.14 -9.72 42.20
N VAL A 466 -26.24 -10.34 42.62
CA VAL A 466 -27.22 -9.70 43.49
C VAL A 466 -26.64 -9.57 44.89
N ALA A 467 -26.50 -8.34 45.39
CA ALA A 467 -25.81 -8.05 46.64
C ALA A 467 -26.41 -8.74 47.88
N SER A 468 -27.71 -9.03 47.87
CA SER A 468 -28.41 -9.66 49.00
C SER A 468 -28.35 -11.19 49.02
N THR A 469 -28.28 -11.84 47.84
CA THR A 469 -28.36 -13.31 47.71
C THR A 469 -27.07 -13.93 47.17
N SER A 470 -26.12 -13.12 46.72
CA SER A 470 -24.94 -13.54 45.95
C SER A 470 -25.27 -14.38 44.72
N ALA A 471 -26.49 -14.21 44.17
CA ALA A 471 -26.91 -14.93 42.98
C ALA A 471 -26.18 -14.37 41.73
N PRO A 472 -25.54 -15.22 40.91
CA PRO A 472 -24.87 -14.80 39.68
C PRO A 472 -25.89 -14.34 38.64
N LEU A 473 -25.56 -13.28 37.91
CA LEU A 473 -26.40 -12.67 36.89
C LEU A 473 -25.57 -12.20 35.70
N LEU A 474 -26.08 -12.42 34.49
CA LEU A 474 -25.55 -11.84 33.26
C LEU A 474 -26.51 -10.79 32.75
N LEU A 475 -26.10 -9.53 32.82
CA LEU A 475 -26.84 -8.44 32.19
C LEU A 475 -26.45 -8.40 30.70
N ARG A 476 -27.46 -8.32 29.84
CA ARG A 476 -27.31 -8.34 28.38
C ARG A 476 -27.94 -7.10 27.78
N GLN A 477 -27.29 -6.52 26.77
CA GLN A 477 -27.81 -5.41 25.99
C GLN A 477 -27.46 -5.63 24.51
N PRO A 478 -28.45 -6.00 23.66
CA PRO A 478 -28.25 -6.08 22.23
C PRO A 478 -27.77 -4.74 21.65
N LEU A 479 -26.84 -4.79 20.71
CA LEU A 479 -26.17 -3.59 20.21
C LEU A 479 -27.15 -2.63 19.50
N LEU A 480 -28.13 -3.17 18.78
CA LEU A 480 -29.18 -2.38 18.10
C LEU A 480 -30.51 -2.35 18.87
N GLY A 481 -30.51 -2.67 20.16
CA GLY A 481 -31.72 -2.77 20.98
C GLY A 481 -32.13 -1.46 21.64
N GLY A 482 -33.38 -1.03 21.43
CA GLY A 482 -34.00 0.07 22.17
C GLY A 482 -33.24 1.40 22.04
N GLU A 483 -33.01 2.08 23.17
CA GLU A 483 -32.34 3.39 23.23
C GLU A 483 -30.81 3.31 23.01
N TRP A 484 -30.24 2.10 23.01
CA TRP A 484 -28.81 1.85 22.77
C TRP A 484 -28.44 1.87 21.28
N ALA A 485 -29.43 1.76 20.38
CA ALA A 485 -29.19 1.56 18.96
C ALA A 485 -28.28 2.62 18.32
N PHE A 486 -28.37 3.87 18.79
CA PHE A 486 -27.47 4.93 18.33
C PHE A 486 -26.00 4.57 18.56
N PHE A 487 -25.64 4.24 19.81
CA PHE A 487 -24.28 3.84 20.20
C PHE A 487 -23.87 2.55 19.48
N GLY A 488 -24.85 1.68 19.25
CA GLY A 488 -24.68 0.49 18.44
C GLY A 488 -24.21 0.77 17.02
N TYR A 489 -24.89 1.66 16.28
CA TYR A 489 -24.48 2.03 14.91
C TYR A 489 -23.09 2.67 14.86
N ALA A 490 -22.73 3.48 15.86
CA ALA A 490 -21.38 4.04 15.97
C ALA A 490 -20.32 2.93 16.18
N ALA A 491 -20.59 1.97 17.07
CA ALA A 491 -19.70 0.82 17.29
C ALA A 491 -19.62 -0.10 16.05
N LEU A 492 -20.70 -0.25 15.28
CA LEU A 492 -20.70 -1.01 14.03
C LEU A 492 -19.86 -0.33 12.94
N TYR A 493 -19.92 1.00 12.84
CA TYR A 493 -19.04 1.76 11.95
C TYR A 493 -17.56 1.54 12.32
N ASP A 494 -17.24 1.61 13.62
CA ASP A 494 -15.90 1.32 14.13
C ASP A 494 -15.45 -0.11 13.83
N TRP A 495 -16.33 -1.10 13.92
CA TRP A 495 -16.04 -2.49 13.59
C TRP A 495 -15.64 -2.66 12.12
N VAL A 496 -16.37 -2.04 11.19
CA VAL A 496 -16.02 -2.06 9.75
C VAL A 496 -14.65 -1.46 9.50
N TYR A 497 -14.30 -0.39 10.23
CA TYR A 497 -12.97 0.21 10.13
C TYR A 497 -11.88 -0.54 10.90
N GLY A 498 -12.20 -1.63 11.61
CA GLY A 498 -11.26 -2.40 12.42
C GLY A 498 -10.83 -1.67 13.70
N LEU A 499 -11.61 -0.72 14.20
CA LEU A 499 -11.34 -0.03 15.45
C LEU A 499 -11.99 -0.73 16.65
N ARG A 500 -12.87 -1.70 16.39
CA ARG A 500 -13.42 -2.65 17.35
C ARG A 500 -13.40 -4.04 16.73
N GLU A 501 -13.38 -5.07 17.58
CA GLU A 501 -13.46 -6.47 17.20
C GLU A 501 -14.74 -7.07 17.79
N VAL A 502 -15.35 -8.02 17.09
CA VAL A 502 -16.47 -8.81 17.63
C VAL A 502 -15.98 -10.24 17.84
N VAL A 503 -16.12 -10.74 19.06
CA VAL A 503 -15.68 -12.10 19.42
C VAL A 503 -16.87 -12.87 19.97
N SER A 504 -17.09 -14.07 19.42
CA SER A 504 -18.07 -15.02 19.94
C SER A 504 -17.43 -15.90 21.00
N PHE A 505 -18.05 -15.95 22.18
CA PHE A 505 -17.63 -16.77 23.32
C PHE A 505 -18.63 -17.91 23.49
N HIS A 506 -18.20 -19.12 23.13
CA HIS A 506 -19.03 -20.32 23.17
C HIS A 506 -18.69 -21.18 24.39
N GLY A 507 -19.40 -20.97 25.49
CA GLY A 507 -19.31 -21.81 26.67
C GLY A 507 -20.26 -23.00 26.65
N ASP A 508 -20.22 -23.81 27.71
CA ASP A 508 -21.08 -24.99 27.89
C ASP A 508 -22.51 -24.63 28.32
N VAL A 509 -22.69 -23.49 29.00
CA VAL A 509 -23.99 -23.02 29.48
C VAL A 509 -24.63 -22.08 28.47
N SER A 510 -23.90 -21.08 27.99
CA SER A 510 -24.42 -20.12 27.03
C SER A 510 -23.36 -19.63 26.04
N THR A 511 -23.84 -18.97 24.98
CA THR A 511 -22.99 -18.23 24.03
C THR A 511 -23.31 -16.74 24.17
N VAL A 512 -22.27 -15.92 24.12
CA VAL A 512 -22.38 -14.46 24.02
C VAL A 512 -21.49 -13.97 22.88
N VAL A 513 -21.97 -13.02 22.08
CA VAL A 513 -21.20 -12.43 20.95
C VAL A 513 -20.95 -10.97 21.29
N LEU A 514 -19.71 -10.66 21.66
CA LEU A 514 -19.39 -9.41 22.33
C LEU A 514 -18.66 -8.45 21.39
N MET A 515 -19.09 -7.19 21.42
CA MET A 515 -18.34 -6.08 20.84
C MET A 515 -17.24 -5.64 21.80
N SER A 516 -16.00 -5.57 21.33
CA SER A 516 -14.86 -5.11 22.12
C SER A 516 -14.92 -3.61 22.40
N GLU A 517 -14.12 -3.14 23.34
CA GLU A 517 -13.76 -1.73 23.44
C GLU A 517 -13.02 -1.24 22.19
N ARG A 518 -13.02 0.09 22.01
CA ARG A 518 -12.27 0.71 20.90
C ARG A 518 -10.78 0.47 21.10
N VAL A 519 -10.13 -0.09 20.08
CA VAL A 519 -8.70 -0.34 20.06
C VAL A 519 -7.98 0.88 19.51
N GLU A 520 -6.98 1.36 20.25
CA GLU A 520 -6.14 2.48 19.82
C GLU A 520 -5.23 2.09 18.65
N THR A 521 -5.01 3.05 17.75
CA THR A 521 -4.13 2.89 16.59
C THR A 521 -2.69 3.23 16.93
N LEU A 522 -1.74 2.63 16.21
CA LEU A 522 -0.32 2.95 16.30
C LEU A 522 0.06 3.92 15.17
N PRO A 523 0.88 4.96 15.43
CA PRO A 523 1.34 5.85 14.37
C PRO A 523 2.27 5.11 13.39
N LEU A 524 2.04 5.26 12.09
CA LEU A 524 2.96 4.81 11.03
C LEU A 524 3.93 5.93 10.69
N ALA A 525 5.22 5.69 10.93
CA ALA A 525 6.28 6.57 10.49
C ALA A 525 6.64 6.27 9.02
N LEU A 526 6.34 7.20 8.11
CA LEU A 526 6.73 7.09 6.71
C LEU A 526 8.22 7.43 6.55
N SER A 527 8.97 6.56 5.88
CA SER A 527 10.36 6.82 5.55
C SER A 527 10.45 7.55 4.21
N GLY A 528 11.10 8.72 4.20
CA GLY A 528 11.42 9.44 2.97
C GLY A 528 12.36 8.68 2.02
N HIS A 529 12.95 7.56 2.48
CA HIS A 529 13.78 6.68 1.66
C HIS A 529 12.97 5.70 0.79
N GLU A 530 11.67 5.52 1.07
CA GLU A 530 10.78 4.70 0.24
C GLU A 530 10.44 5.36 -1.10
N ILE A 531 10.76 6.65 -1.26
CA ILE A 531 10.56 7.39 -2.51
C ILE A 531 11.94 7.84 -3.02
N PRO A 532 12.58 7.06 -3.90
CA PRO A 532 13.86 7.44 -4.46
C PRO A 532 13.74 8.69 -5.34
N ARG A 533 14.83 9.47 -5.42
CA ARG A 533 14.93 10.71 -6.22
C ARG A 533 16.17 10.75 -7.12
N SER A 534 16.99 9.69 -7.10
CA SER A 534 18.31 9.73 -7.72
C SER A 534 18.21 9.90 -9.23
N THR A 535 17.34 9.13 -9.89
CA THR A 535 17.18 9.14 -11.34
C THR A 535 16.64 10.47 -11.83
N CYS A 536 15.61 10.99 -11.17
CA CYS A 536 14.99 12.24 -11.57
C CYS A 536 15.87 13.46 -11.31
N LEU A 537 16.69 13.45 -10.26
CA LEU A 537 17.71 14.48 -10.06
C LEU A 537 18.69 14.54 -11.24
N TYR A 538 19.19 13.40 -11.71
CA TYR A 538 20.06 13.37 -12.90
C TYR A 538 19.36 13.91 -14.15
N LEU A 539 18.11 13.48 -14.40
CA LEU A 539 17.31 13.95 -15.53
C LEU A 539 17.01 15.45 -15.46
N TRP A 540 16.75 15.97 -14.27
CA TRP A 540 16.50 17.39 -14.01
C TRP A 540 17.74 18.24 -14.29
N TYR A 541 18.90 17.87 -13.75
CA TYR A 541 20.16 18.57 -14.03
C TYR A 541 20.51 18.54 -15.51
N LEU A 542 20.31 17.41 -16.17
CA LEU A 542 20.54 17.25 -17.60
C LEU A 542 19.62 18.18 -18.42
N ALA A 543 18.35 18.31 -18.05
CA ALA A 543 17.42 19.23 -18.69
C ALA A 543 17.82 20.70 -18.48
N ILE A 544 18.23 21.08 -17.26
CA ILE A 544 18.74 22.42 -16.95
C ILE A 544 19.98 22.74 -17.77
N VAL A 545 21.00 21.87 -17.75
CA VAL A 545 22.26 22.07 -18.48
C VAL A 545 21.99 22.25 -19.97
N THR A 546 21.09 21.44 -20.54
CA THR A 546 20.68 21.60 -21.94
C THR A 546 20.06 22.98 -22.21
N THR A 547 19.11 23.41 -21.37
CA THR A 547 18.48 24.74 -21.52
C THR A 547 19.50 25.88 -21.35
N VAL A 548 20.37 25.81 -20.35
CA VAL A 548 21.39 26.83 -20.09
C VAL A 548 22.36 26.95 -21.25
N MET A 549 22.87 25.82 -21.77
CA MET A 549 23.79 25.83 -22.91
C MET A 549 23.11 26.38 -24.18
N LEU A 550 21.87 25.99 -24.47
CA LEU A 550 21.10 26.58 -25.57
C LEU A 550 20.90 28.10 -25.39
N ALA A 551 20.58 28.55 -24.17
CA ALA A 551 20.38 29.97 -23.89
C ALA A 551 21.67 30.79 -24.01
N VAL A 552 22.81 30.28 -23.53
CA VAL A 552 24.12 30.93 -23.63
C VAL A 552 24.52 31.10 -25.09
N VAL A 553 24.39 30.04 -25.90
CA VAL A 553 24.74 30.11 -27.33
C VAL A 553 23.76 31.01 -28.07
N ALA A 554 22.45 30.94 -27.78
CA ALA A 554 21.46 31.84 -28.37
C ALA A 554 21.76 33.31 -28.04
N ALA A 555 22.10 33.63 -26.79
CA ALA A 555 22.47 34.99 -26.38
C ALA A 555 23.74 35.49 -27.10
N ALA A 556 24.76 34.63 -27.23
CA ALA A 556 25.96 34.96 -27.98
C ALA A 556 25.65 35.24 -29.46
N LEU A 557 24.80 34.42 -30.09
CA LEU A 557 24.38 34.62 -31.48
C LEU A 557 23.56 35.90 -31.65
N VAL A 558 22.62 36.18 -30.75
CA VAL A 558 21.83 37.43 -30.76
C VAL A 558 22.75 38.64 -30.62
N ALA A 559 23.68 38.64 -29.65
CA ALA A 559 24.66 39.71 -29.48
C ALA A 559 25.51 39.91 -30.74
N LEU A 560 26.01 38.82 -31.35
CA LEU A 560 26.78 38.90 -32.59
C LEU A 560 25.96 39.44 -33.77
N THR A 561 24.68 39.08 -33.89
CA THR A 561 23.80 39.62 -34.94
C THR A 561 23.50 41.10 -34.75
N ILE A 562 23.43 41.60 -33.51
CA ILE A 562 23.22 43.01 -33.20
C ILE A 562 24.51 43.82 -33.41
N LEU A 563 25.65 43.30 -32.93
CA LEU A 563 26.95 43.97 -32.99
C LEU A 563 27.57 43.95 -34.41
N ARG A 564 27.23 42.96 -35.23
CA ARG A 564 27.71 42.80 -36.60
C ARG A 564 26.55 42.49 -37.56
N PRO A 565 25.70 43.50 -37.86
CA PRO A 565 24.49 43.29 -38.66
C PRO A 565 24.77 43.09 -40.16
N GLN A 566 25.96 43.46 -40.65
CA GLN A 566 26.36 43.30 -42.05
C GLN A 566 26.88 41.87 -42.29
N ASN A 567 26.37 41.19 -43.32
CA ASN A 567 26.83 39.87 -43.81
C ASN A 567 26.54 38.64 -42.93
N ALA A 568 25.67 38.73 -41.91
CA ALA A 568 25.27 37.56 -41.15
C ALA A 568 24.41 36.59 -42.02
N PRO A 569 24.82 35.33 -42.21
CA PRO A 569 24.04 34.36 -42.96
C PRO A 569 22.86 33.83 -42.10
N ILE A 570 21.76 34.55 -42.17
CA ILE A 570 20.58 34.43 -41.28
C ILE A 570 19.82 33.10 -41.46
N THR A 571 19.90 32.49 -42.63
CA THR A 571 19.25 31.20 -42.94
C THR A 571 19.77 30.04 -42.09
N HIS A 572 21.03 30.11 -41.63
CA HIS A 572 21.62 29.09 -40.75
C HIS A 572 21.08 29.15 -39.32
N LEU A 573 20.65 30.33 -38.86
CA LEU A 573 20.07 30.50 -37.53
C LEU A 573 18.73 29.77 -37.38
N LEU A 574 17.98 29.52 -38.46
CA LEU A 574 16.76 28.71 -38.43
C LEU A 574 17.03 27.23 -38.11
N HIS A 575 18.26 26.75 -38.31
CA HIS A 575 18.70 25.40 -37.99
C HIS A 575 19.39 25.31 -36.60
N PHE A 576 19.28 26.37 -35.79
CA PHE A 576 19.95 26.51 -34.48
C PHE A 576 19.89 25.22 -33.64
N ASN A 577 18.70 24.71 -33.32
CA ASN A 577 18.56 23.54 -32.44
C ASN A 577 19.25 22.27 -33.01
N ARG A 578 19.24 22.09 -34.33
CA ARG A 578 19.84 20.92 -35.00
C ARG A 578 21.36 20.97 -35.03
N ILE A 579 21.94 22.17 -35.07
CA ILE A 579 23.38 22.38 -35.13
C ILE A 579 23.95 22.50 -33.71
N VAL A 580 23.39 23.41 -32.91
CA VAL A 580 23.90 23.74 -31.57
C VAL A 580 23.69 22.60 -30.59
N GLY A 581 22.61 21.84 -30.71
CA GLY A 581 22.37 20.69 -29.84
C GLY A 581 23.57 19.71 -29.83
N PRO A 582 23.88 19.03 -30.94
CA PRO A 582 25.00 18.08 -30.97
C PRO A 582 26.36 18.71 -30.68
N VAL A 583 26.58 19.98 -31.07
CA VAL A 583 27.88 20.67 -30.98
C VAL A 583 28.19 21.19 -29.58
N TRP A 584 27.22 21.84 -28.92
CA TRP A 584 27.42 22.53 -27.64
C TRP A 584 26.85 21.77 -26.44
N VAL A 585 25.80 20.96 -26.65
CA VAL A 585 25.16 20.20 -25.56
C VAL A 585 25.68 18.75 -25.54
N GLY A 586 25.77 18.14 -26.72
CA GLY A 586 26.20 16.75 -26.89
C GLY A 586 25.03 15.75 -26.91
N ARG A 587 25.21 14.68 -27.68
CA ARG A 587 24.16 13.68 -27.97
C ARG A 587 23.55 13.03 -26.70
N PRO A 588 24.32 12.62 -25.68
CA PRO A 588 23.73 11.98 -24.49
C PRO A 588 22.77 12.90 -23.71
N PHE A 589 23.11 14.18 -23.60
CA PHE A 589 22.27 15.18 -22.93
C PHE A 589 20.99 15.47 -23.75
N LEU A 590 21.08 15.51 -25.07
CA LEU A 590 19.88 15.63 -25.92
C LEU A 590 18.97 14.40 -25.83
N LEU A 591 19.54 13.19 -25.78
CA LEU A 591 18.77 11.96 -25.58
C LEU A 591 18.06 11.98 -24.23
N GLY A 592 18.77 12.30 -23.14
CA GLY A 592 18.17 12.41 -21.82
C GLY A 592 17.04 13.43 -21.80
N ARG A 593 17.22 14.60 -22.44
CA ARG A 593 16.17 15.62 -22.52
C ARG A 593 14.95 15.12 -23.28
N GLY A 594 15.13 14.50 -24.45
CA GLY A 594 14.02 13.90 -25.19
C GLY A 594 13.33 12.77 -24.43
N LEU A 595 14.08 11.98 -23.64
CA LEU A 595 13.52 10.96 -22.76
C LEU A 595 12.66 11.56 -21.65
N THR A 596 13.05 12.69 -21.04
CA THR A 596 12.17 13.36 -20.05
C THR A 596 10.80 13.72 -20.63
N ALA A 597 10.75 14.09 -21.92
CA ALA A 597 9.48 14.39 -22.58
C ALA A 597 8.65 13.12 -22.81
N ILE A 598 9.27 12.02 -23.24
CA ILE A 598 8.58 10.71 -23.37
C ILE A 598 8.05 10.23 -22.02
N ILE A 599 8.82 10.42 -20.95
CA ILE A 599 8.41 10.13 -19.58
C ILE A 599 7.14 10.93 -19.23
N ALA A 600 7.17 12.24 -19.42
CA ALA A 600 6.01 13.09 -19.15
C ALA A 600 4.77 12.82 -20.01
N LEU A 601 4.93 12.25 -21.21
CA LEU A 601 3.84 11.87 -22.13
C LEU A 601 3.29 10.47 -21.85
N SER A 602 4.03 9.66 -21.10
CA SER A 602 3.68 8.27 -20.79
C SER A 602 3.42 8.00 -19.31
N SER A 603 3.61 9.00 -18.45
CA SER A 603 3.16 9.02 -17.07
C SER A 603 1.82 9.73 -16.93
N ALA A 604 0.97 9.24 -16.03
CA ALA A 604 -0.34 9.82 -15.77
C ALA A 604 -0.23 11.24 -15.17
N PRO A 605 -0.97 12.23 -15.71
CA PRO A 605 -1.03 13.57 -15.13
C PRO A 605 -2.01 13.58 -13.95
N ILE A 606 -1.55 13.10 -12.80
CA ILE A 606 -2.32 13.04 -11.55
C ILE A 606 -1.88 14.17 -10.62
N GLY A 607 -2.86 14.90 -10.07
CA GLY A 607 -2.65 15.94 -9.08
C GLY A 607 -3.28 15.56 -7.74
N PHE A 608 -2.72 16.07 -6.65
CA PHE A 608 -3.26 15.91 -5.30
C PHE A 608 -3.77 17.26 -4.77
N LYS A 609 -4.98 17.27 -4.23
CA LYS A 609 -5.60 18.45 -3.62
C LYS A 609 -5.92 18.16 -2.16
N ALA A 610 -5.50 19.06 -1.28
CA ALA A 610 -5.64 18.95 0.18
C ALA A 610 -6.28 20.21 0.80
N THR A 611 -7.31 20.77 0.16
CA THR A 611 -7.97 22.00 0.63
C THR A 611 -9.20 21.68 1.49
N ASN A 612 -9.55 22.56 2.44
CA ASN A 612 -10.79 22.48 3.23
C ASN A 612 -10.92 21.19 4.07
N GLY A 613 -9.79 20.68 4.57
CA GLY A 613 -9.76 19.54 5.49
C GLY A 613 -10.12 18.19 4.86
N PHE A 614 -10.03 18.06 3.53
CA PHE A 614 -10.07 16.78 2.83
C PHE A 614 -8.92 16.62 1.83
N GLY A 615 -8.53 15.38 1.57
CA GLY A 615 -7.61 15.01 0.50
C GLY A 615 -8.35 14.35 -0.66
N VAL A 616 -7.93 14.60 -1.91
CA VAL A 616 -8.45 13.93 -3.11
C VAL A 616 -7.42 13.93 -4.25
N PHE A 617 -7.35 12.82 -4.99
CA PHE A 617 -6.65 12.81 -6.28
C PHE A 617 -7.58 13.26 -7.41
N HIS A 618 -7.06 14.09 -8.29
CA HIS A 618 -7.77 14.58 -9.47
C HIS A 618 -6.90 14.46 -10.71
N ALA A 619 -7.55 14.37 -11.88
CA ALA A 619 -6.84 14.47 -13.14
C ALA A 619 -6.34 15.90 -13.35
N ALA A 620 -5.05 16.07 -13.63
CA ALA A 620 -4.40 17.36 -13.84
C ALA A 620 -3.78 17.45 -15.26
N PRO A 621 -4.60 17.34 -16.32
CA PRO A 621 -4.10 17.29 -17.69
C PRO A 621 -3.31 18.55 -18.07
N LYS A 622 -2.23 18.36 -18.82
CA LYS A 622 -1.43 19.47 -19.37
C LYS A 622 -2.29 20.29 -20.35
N SER A 623 -2.07 21.60 -20.42
CA SER A 623 -2.72 22.44 -21.44
C SER A 623 -2.30 22.00 -22.84
N VAL A 624 -3.15 22.27 -23.85
CA VAL A 624 -2.87 21.89 -25.25
C VAL A 624 -1.51 22.42 -25.73
N LEU A 625 -1.16 23.64 -25.34
CA LEU A 625 0.13 24.24 -25.70
C LEU A 625 1.31 23.57 -24.95
N ALA A 626 1.13 23.23 -23.68
CA ALA A 626 2.14 22.47 -22.92
C ALA A 626 2.34 21.06 -23.48
N SER A 627 1.27 20.39 -23.92
CA SER A 627 1.34 19.10 -24.61
C SER A 627 2.08 19.20 -25.95
N LEU A 628 1.84 20.26 -26.73
CA LEU A 628 2.55 20.51 -27.98
C LEU A 628 4.05 20.74 -27.72
N LEU A 629 4.39 21.56 -26.72
CA LEU A 629 5.78 21.79 -26.33
C LEU A 629 6.45 20.50 -25.87
N THR A 630 5.80 19.71 -25.00
CA THR A 630 6.33 18.41 -24.54
C THR A 630 6.55 17.45 -25.72
N ALA A 631 5.59 17.37 -26.65
CA ALA A 631 5.75 16.58 -27.87
C ALA A 631 6.93 17.07 -28.73
N SER A 632 7.13 18.39 -28.84
CA SER A 632 8.29 18.95 -29.56
C SER A 632 9.62 18.61 -28.88
N GLU A 633 9.67 18.57 -27.55
CA GLU A 633 10.87 18.23 -26.78
C GLU A 633 11.23 16.74 -26.94
N SER A 634 10.26 15.85 -27.18
CA SER A 634 10.56 14.46 -27.53
C SER A 634 11.38 14.32 -28.83
N THR A 635 11.33 15.32 -29.72
CA THR A 635 12.03 15.30 -31.02
C THR A 635 13.54 15.49 -30.92
N TRP A 636 14.09 15.81 -29.74
CA TRP A 636 15.54 15.76 -29.51
C TRP A 636 16.10 14.36 -29.79
N ILE A 637 15.31 13.30 -29.55
CA ILE A 637 15.67 11.92 -29.93
C ILE A 637 15.82 11.81 -31.44
N SER A 638 14.85 12.35 -32.19
CA SER A 638 14.92 12.41 -33.65
C SER A 638 16.15 13.20 -34.14
N PHE A 639 16.54 14.26 -33.44
CA PHE A 639 17.73 15.06 -33.81
C PHE A 639 19.00 14.23 -33.65
N VAL A 640 19.16 13.53 -32.52
CA VAL A 640 20.31 12.67 -32.28
C VAL A 640 20.39 11.53 -33.29
N ILE A 641 19.26 10.87 -33.59
CA ILE A 641 19.23 9.80 -34.60
C ILE A 641 19.65 10.34 -35.97
N SER A 642 19.10 11.49 -36.37
CA SER A 642 19.45 12.10 -37.65
C SER A 642 20.92 12.54 -37.73
N ASP A 643 21.51 12.99 -36.62
CA ASP A 643 22.92 13.40 -36.53
C ASP A 643 23.87 12.19 -36.60
N VAL A 644 23.49 11.05 -36.01
CA VAL A 644 24.24 9.78 -36.15
C VAL A 644 24.14 9.23 -37.57
N LEU A 645 22.93 9.23 -38.14
CA LEU A 645 22.67 8.74 -39.50
C LEU A 645 23.26 9.64 -40.59
N LEU A 646 23.70 10.85 -40.25
CA LEU A 646 24.27 11.80 -41.20
C LEU A 646 25.49 11.22 -41.93
N VAL A 647 26.29 10.38 -41.26
CA VAL A 647 27.43 9.66 -41.87
C VAL A 647 27.00 8.79 -43.06
N ALA A 648 25.85 8.12 -42.94
CA ALA A 648 25.34 7.22 -43.97
C ALA A 648 24.43 7.92 -44.99
N THR A 649 23.66 8.91 -44.54
CA THR A 649 22.62 9.57 -45.35
C THR A 649 23.11 10.85 -46.05
N GLY A 650 24.26 11.40 -45.64
CA GLY A 650 24.97 12.48 -46.34
C GLY A 650 24.05 13.65 -46.69
N HIS A 651 24.02 14.00 -47.99
CA HIS A 651 23.30 15.16 -48.51
C HIS A 651 21.76 15.07 -48.39
N TYR A 652 21.18 13.87 -48.19
CA TYR A 652 19.74 13.72 -47.98
C TYR A 652 19.29 14.29 -46.62
N THR A 653 20.18 14.34 -45.63
CA THR A 653 19.90 14.79 -44.25
C THR A 653 19.31 16.19 -44.17
N LYS A 654 19.72 17.08 -45.09
CA LYS A 654 19.20 18.45 -45.20
C LYS A 654 17.67 18.49 -45.37
N TRP A 655 17.09 17.47 -46.01
CA TRP A 655 15.67 17.43 -46.36
C TRP A 655 14.86 16.50 -45.45
N TYR A 656 15.34 15.28 -45.19
CA TYR A 656 14.53 14.31 -44.44
C TYR A 656 14.52 14.59 -42.94
N ALA A 657 15.61 15.13 -42.37
CA ALA A 657 15.67 15.33 -40.92
C ALA A 657 14.68 16.40 -40.42
N PRO A 658 14.55 17.58 -41.07
CA PRO A 658 13.48 18.55 -40.77
C PRO A 658 12.07 17.96 -40.86
N LEU A 659 11.78 17.28 -41.97
CA LEU A 659 10.47 16.68 -42.22
C LEU A 659 10.15 15.58 -41.19
N GLY A 660 11.11 14.69 -40.93
CA GLY A 660 10.92 13.55 -40.04
C GLY A 660 10.70 13.97 -38.59
N SER A 661 11.42 14.98 -38.09
CA SER A 661 11.15 15.47 -36.71
C SER A 661 9.85 16.25 -36.60
N LEU A 662 9.42 16.97 -37.66
CA LEU A 662 8.11 17.61 -37.69
C LEU A 662 6.99 16.56 -37.64
N LEU A 663 7.09 15.52 -38.47
CA LEU A 663 6.15 14.39 -38.47
C LEU A 663 6.15 13.68 -37.11
N ALA A 664 7.32 13.43 -36.52
CA ALA A 664 7.45 12.80 -35.21
C ALA A 664 6.77 13.62 -34.11
N GLY A 665 7.02 14.93 -34.07
CA GLY A 665 6.41 15.84 -33.10
C GLY A 665 4.89 15.92 -33.24
N LEU A 666 4.39 16.04 -34.49
CA LEU A 666 2.95 16.07 -34.76
C LEU A 666 2.27 14.75 -34.42
N ALA A 667 2.85 13.62 -34.81
CA ALA A 667 2.31 12.30 -34.50
C ALA A 667 2.27 12.07 -32.97
N THR A 668 3.36 12.40 -32.27
CA THR A 668 3.43 12.31 -30.80
C THR A 668 2.36 13.18 -30.15
N PHE A 669 2.18 14.42 -30.62
CA PHE A 669 1.14 15.32 -30.14
C PHE A 669 -0.28 14.78 -30.40
N CYS A 670 -0.56 14.29 -31.60
CA CYS A 670 -1.85 13.71 -31.96
C CYS A 670 -2.19 12.48 -31.11
N VAL A 671 -1.22 11.56 -30.90
CA VAL A 671 -1.41 10.39 -30.03
C VAL A 671 -1.68 10.83 -28.59
N ASN A 672 -0.97 11.84 -28.11
CA ASN A 672 -1.18 12.37 -26.76
C ASN A 672 -2.60 12.93 -26.55
N LEU A 673 -3.16 13.59 -27.56
CA LEU A 673 -4.54 14.11 -27.51
C LEU A 673 -5.60 13.04 -27.71
N ALA A 674 -5.37 12.09 -28.62
CA ALA A 674 -6.34 11.05 -28.96
C ALA A 674 -6.48 9.97 -27.87
N SER A 675 -5.42 9.74 -27.09
CA SER A 675 -5.40 8.76 -26.01
C SER A 675 -4.70 9.38 -24.80
N PRO A 676 -5.42 10.05 -23.88
CA PRO A 676 -4.82 10.55 -22.64
C PRO A 676 -4.51 9.39 -21.69
N VAL A 677 -3.46 9.56 -20.88
CA VAL A 677 -3.05 8.58 -19.85
C VAL A 677 -3.78 8.88 -18.55
N ALA A 678 -4.25 7.85 -17.85
CA ALA A 678 -4.80 7.95 -16.50
C ALA A 678 -4.15 6.90 -15.61
N ALA A 679 -3.93 7.25 -14.34
CA ALA A 679 -3.42 6.33 -13.34
C ALA A 679 -4.49 5.30 -12.98
N THR A 680 -4.09 4.07 -12.72
CA THR A 680 -5.01 3.01 -12.32
C THR A 680 -4.54 2.37 -11.03
N ALA A 681 -5.44 2.18 -10.07
CA ALA A 681 -5.18 1.41 -8.87
C ALA A 681 -6.02 0.12 -8.91
N THR A 682 -5.38 -1.01 -8.60
CA THR A 682 -6.04 -2.31 -8.57
C THR A 682 -5.80 -2.96 -7.22
N LEU A 683 -6.90 -3.43 -6.61
CA LEU A 683 -6.85 -4.21 -5.38
C LEU A 683 -6.63 -5.68 -5.75
N ASN A 684 -5.51 -6.22 -5.31
CA ASN A 684 -5.22 -7.64 -5.44
C ASN A 684 -4.33 -8.01 -4.25
N ARG A 685 -4.98 -8.30 -3.11
CA ARG A 685 -4.26 -8.61 -1.89
C ARG A 685 -3.64 -9.99 -2.02
N SER A 686 -2.32 -10.06 -1.91
CA SER A 686 -1.57 -11.30 -1.81
C SER A 686 -0.83 -11.30 -0.49
N CYS A 687 -1.09 -12.30 0.36
CA CYS A 687 -0.47 -12.44 1.68
C CYS A 687 0.26 -13.76 1.78
N ALA A 688 1.45 -13.74 2.36
CA ALA A 688 2.17 -14.91 2.82
C ALA A 688 2.14 -14.95 4.35
N ARG A 689 1.91 -16.14 4.92
CA ARG A 689 1.92 -16.40 6.36
C ARG A 689 3.24 -17.06 6.72
N ASN A 690 3.93 -16.50 7.70
CA ASN A 690 5.09 -17.14 8.32
C ASN A 690 4.70 -17.64 9.71
N ASN A 691 4.98 -18.91 10.00
CA ASN A 691 4.60 -19.56 11.26
C ASN A 691 3.09 -19.43 11.57
N VAL A 692 2.24 -19.58 10.55
CA VAL A 692 0.76 -19.56 10.67
C VAL A 692 0.20 -18.22 11.18
N ASP A 693 0.36 -17.87 12.45
CA ASP A 693 -0.21 -16.69 13.12
C ASP A 693 0.84 -15.72 13.70
N VAL A 694 2.14 -15.96 13.50
CA VAL A 694 3.20 -15.07 14.01
C VAL A 694 3.35 -13.81 13.15
N GLN A 695 3.51 -13.95 11.83
CA GLN A 695 3.80 -12.82 10.94
C GLN A 695 3.11 -12.97 9.58
N LEU A 696 2.47 -11.89 9.15
CA LEU A 696 1.90 -11.73 7.81
C LEU A 696 2.78 -10.79 6.96
N THR A 697 3.03 -11.17 5.71
CA THR A 697 3.67 -10.31 4.71
C THR A 697 2.73 -10.16 3.52
N CYS A 698 2.19 -8.96 3.31
CA CYS A 698 1.14 -8.71 2.33
C CYS A 698 1.51 -7.63 1.32
N THR A 699 1.08 -7.80 0.08
CA THR A 699 0.97 -6.72 -0.92
C THR A 699 -0.52 -6.46 -1.13
N ARG A 700 -1.01 -5.27 -0.78
CA ARG A 700 -2.45 -4.96 -0.78
C ARG A 700 -3.01 -4.73 -2.18
N GLY A 701 -2.18 -4.17 -3.06
CA GLY A 701 -2.56 -3.86 -4.41
C GLY A 701 -1.46 -3.11 -5.15
N THR A 702 -1.80 -2.69 -6.36
CA THR A 702 -0.87 -2.10 -7.30
C THR A 702 -1.40 -0.77 -7.84
N VAL A 703 -0.53 0.22 -8.00
CA VAL A 703 -0.84 1.52 -8.62
C VAL A 703 0.04 1.69 -9.84
N GLN A 704 -0.57 1.82 -11.00
CA GLN A 704 0.12 2.05 -12.26
C GLN A 704 0.05 3.54 -12.61
N ILE A 705 1.22 4.19 -12.62
CA ILE A 705 1.38 5.60 -12.98
C ILE A 705 2.03 5.74 -14.36
N GLY A 706 3.02 4.90 -14.65
CA GLY A 706 3.72 4.89 -15.93
C GLY A 706 3.28 3.73 -16.83
N PHE A 707 3.33 3.97 -18.14
CA PHE A 707 2.91 3.00 -19.15
C PHE A 707 4.05 2.69 -20.13
N PRO A 708 4.77 1.56 -19.95
CA PRO A 708 5.94 1.23 -20.78
C PRO A 708 5.58 1.03 -22.26
N GLN A 709 4.42 0.44 -22.55
CA GLN A 709 3.95 0.22 -23.93
C GLN A 709 3.74 1.56 -24.65
N ARG A 710 3.26 2.58 -23.94
CA ARG A 710 3.11 3.92 -24.48
C ARG A 710 4.46 4.59 -24.72
N ALA A 711 5.39 4.46 -23.78
CA ALA A 711 6.75 4.97 -23.95
C ALA A 711 7.44 4.36 -25.19
N ALA A 712 7.30 3.05 -25.38
CA ALA A 712 7.78 2.34 -26.56
C ALA A 712 7.11 2.84 -27.85
N LEU A 713 5.79 3.06 -27.84
CA LEU A 713 5.08 3.66 -28.97
C LEU A 713 5.63 5.05 -29.31
N MET A 714 5.86 5.91 -28.32
CA MET A 714 6.43 7.25 -28.55
C MET A 714 7.83 7.18 -29.16
N LEU A 715 8.68 6.24 -28.72
CA LEU A 715 10.00 6.00 -29.32
C LEU A 715 9.90 5.48 -30.76
N VAL A 716 9.01 4.53 -31.03
CA VAL A 716 8.76 3.99 -32.38
C VAL A 716 8.29 5.10 -33.32
N ILE A 717 7.43 6.01 -32.86
CA ILE A 717 6.97 7.16 -33.65
C ILE A 717 8.16 8.03 -34.09
N GLN A 718 9.15 8.26 -33.24
CA GLN A 718 10.36 9.03 -33.61
C GLN A 718 11.12 8.34 -34.76
N LEU A 719 11.34 7.03 -34.65
CA LEU A 719 12.09 6.23 -35.63
C LEU A 719 11.34 6.12 -36.97
N VAL A 720 10.06 5.75 -36.93
CA VAL A 720 9.24 5.54 -38.14
C VAL A 720 9.03 6.84 -38.89
N SER A 721 8.84 7.97 -38.19
CA SER A 721 8.68 9.28 -38.83
C SER A 721 9.95 9.71 -39.59
N LEU A 722 11.13 9.45 -39.02
CA LEU A 722 12.41 9.69 -39.71
C LEU A 722 12.58 8.78 -40.93
N LEU A 723 12.27 7.48 -40.78
CA LEU A 723 12.34 6.52 -41.88
C LEU A 723 11.40 6.91 -43.03
N PHE A 724 10.14 7.22 -42.71
CA PHE A 724 9.14 7.63 -43.68
C PHE A 724 9.56 8.92 -44.41
N ALA A 725 10.06 9.92 -43.69
CA ALA A 725 10.61 11.13 -44.30
C ALA A 725 11.81 10.84 -45.21
N PHE A 726 12.71 9.93 -44.81
CA PHE A 726 13.84 9.52 -45.64
C PHE A 726 13.39 8.85 -46.94
N LEU A 727 12.41 7.94 -46.87
CA LEU A 727 11.84 7.28 -48.06
C LEU A 727 11.16 8.29 -48.99
N ILE A 728 10.43 9.27 -48.44
CA ILE A 728 9.83 10.35 -49.24
C ILE A 728 10.92 11.10 -50.01
N VAL A 729 11.97 11.54 -49.32
CA VAL A 729 13.06 12.30 -49.95
C VAL A 729 13.76 11.45 -51.00
N ARG A 730 14.07 10.18 -50.69
CA ARG A 730 14.82 9.29 -51.57
C ARG A 730 14.03 8.86 -52.81
N PHE A 731 12.71 8.71 -52.74
CA PHE A 731 11.94 8.27 -53.90
C PHE A 731 11.30 9.42 -54.69
N PHE A 732 10.97 10.54 -54.04
CA PHE A 732 10.26 11.65 -54.70
C PHE A 732 11.12 12.89 -54.97
N LEU A 733 12.19 13.12 -54.20
CA LEU A 733 13.03 14.32 -54.33
C LEU A 733 14.42 14.04 -54.93
N ASP A 734 14.87 12.78 -54.93
CA ASP A 734 16.16 12.33 -55.47
C ASP A 734 16.38 12.70 -56.95
N ARG A 735 15.33 12.64 -57.78
CA ARG A 735 15.40 13.02 -59.21
C ARG A 735 15.77 14.49 -59.48
N ARG A 736 15.80 15.35 -58.45
CA ARG A 736 16.10 16.79 -58.57
C ARG A 736 17.33 17.25 -57.79
N ILE A 737 17.96 16.38 -56.98
CA ILE A 737 19.04 16.76 -56.07
C ILE A 737 20.36 16.21 -56.62
N ARG A 738 21.29 17.09 -57.00
CA ARG A 738 22.64 16.69 -57.44
C ARG A 738 23.54 16.47 -56.21
N PRO A 739 24.31 15.37 -56.13
CA PRO A 739 25.28 15.20 -55.05
C PRO A 739 26.34 16.31 -55.13
N PRO A 740 26.67 16.98 -54.01
CA PRO A 740 27.74 17.96 -53.98
C PRO A 740 29.11 17.28 -54.24
N PRO A 741 30.09 18.01 -54.79
CA PRO A 741 31.44 17.49 -54.98
C PRO A 741 32.07 17.08 -53.63
N PRO A 742 32.98 16.09 -53.60
CA PRO A 742 33.66 15.68 -52.37
C PRO A 742 34.39 16.87 -51.76
N TYR A 743 34.13 17.13 -50.48
CA TYR A 743 34.79 18.19 -49.75
C TYR A 743 36.16 17.71 -49.27
N ASP A 744 37.24 18.32 -49.77
CA ASP A 744 38.55 18.28 -49.10
C ASP A 744 38.45 19.20 -47.88
N VAL A 745 38.02 18.68 -46.72
CA VAL A 745 37.93 19.46 -45.48
C VAL A 745 39.15 19.16 -44.60
N PRO A 746 40.19 20.01 -44.59
CA PRO A 746 41.37 19.82 -43.74
C PRO A 746 41.11 20.04 -42.23
N TYR A 747 39.90 20.49 -41.84
CA TYR A 747 39.56 20.86 -40.46
C TYR A 747 38.31 20.11 -39.94
N ILE A 748 38.23 19.90 -38.62
CA ILE A 748 37.17 19.12 -37.95
C ILE A 748 35.88 19.95 -37.79
N ILE A 749 35.26 20.29 -38.93
CA ILE A 749 33.95 20.96 -38.97
C ILE A 749 32.87 19.94 -38.59
N PRO A 750 31.94 20.25 -37.67
CA PRO A 750 30.86 19.33 -37.31
C PRO A 750 30.01 18.95 -38.53
N ALA A 751 29.65 17.67 -38.62
CA ALA A 751 28.91 17.15 -39.76
C ALA A 751 27.51 17.79 -39.90
N SER A 752 26.87 18.18 -38.78
CA SER A 752 25.63 18.94 -38.76
C SER A 752 25.77 20.32 -39.41
N VAL A 753 26.90 21.01 -39.22
CA VAL A 753 27.18 22.31 -39.86
C VAL A 753 27.35 22.13 -41.37
N LEU A 754 28.07 21.10 -41.80
CA LEU A 754 28.26 20.80 -43.23
C LEU A 754 26.92 20.50 -43.93
N ALA A 755 26.03 19.74 -43.28
CA ALA A 755 24.74 19.36 -43.86
C ALA A 755 23.72 20.52 -43.94
N PHE A 756 23.73 21.46 -42.98
CA PHE A 756 22.70 22.50 -42.86
C PHE A 756 23.17 23.92 -43.19
N SER A 757 24.49 24.17 -43.27
CA SER A 757 25.02 25.54 -43.36
C SER A 757 26.08 25.81 -44.43
N GLU A 758 26.39 24.85 -45.32
CA GLU A 758 27.30 25.06 -46.48
C GLU A 758 28.58 25.85 -46.08
N ALA A 759 29.24 25.40 -45.02
CA ALA A 759 30.35 26.12 -44.41
C ALA A 759 31.58 26.22 -45.33
N PRO A 760 32.34 27.33 -45.28
CA PRO A 760 33.58 27.46 -46.02
C PRO A 760 34.63 26.46 -45.50
N SER A 761 35.54 26.05 -46.38
CA SER A 761 36.58 25.06 -46.08
C SER A 761 37.64 25.55 -45.09
N ASP A 762 37.78 26.86 -44.89
CA ASP A 762 38.72 27.47 -43.94
C ASP A 762 37.99 28.09 -42.73
N ILE A 763 38.32 27.61 -41.53
CA ILE A 763 37.76 28.10 -40.25
C ILE A 763 38.03 29.58 -40.00
N TRP A 764 39.13 30.14 -40.52
CA TRP A 764 39.48 31.56 -40.35
C TRP A 764 38.63 32.48 -41.22
N THR A 765 38.05 31.95 -42.29
CA THR A 765 37.13 32.67 -43.18
C THR A 765 35.67 32.57 -42.73
N MET A 766 35.37 31.77 -41.70
CA MET A 766 34.02 31.63 -41.17
C MET A 766 33.53 32.94 -40.55
N HIS A 767 32.30 33.32 -40.92
CA HIS A 767 31.62 34.42 -40.26
C HIS A 767 31.45 34.11 -38.75
N PRO A 768 31.62 35.09 -37.83
CA PRO A 768 31.56 34.84 -36.38
C PRO A 768 30.31 34.08 -35.91
N VAL A 769 29.16 34.32 -36.55
CA VAL A 769 27.89 33.60 -36.28
C VAL A 769 28.00 32.13 -36.64
N LEU A 770 28.58 31.80 -37.81
CA LEU A 770 28.76 30.42 -38.24
C LEU A 770 29.86 29.71 -37.44
N ALA A 771 30.91 30.45 -37.05
CA ALA A 771 31.95 29.96 -36.16
C ALA A 771 31.36 29.52 -34.81
N VAL A 772 30.55 30.36 -34.15
CA VAL A 772 29.89 30.00 -32.89
C VAL A 772 28.93 28.82 -33.09
N LEU A 773 28.13 28.79 -34.16
CA LEU A 773 27.30 27.60 -34.47
C LEU A 773 28.13 26.31 -34.59
N SER A 774 29.36 26.42 -35.07
CA SER A 774 30.29 25.29 -35.26
C SER A 774 31.11 24.93 -34.02
N GLY A 775 30.90 25.63 -32.89
CA GLY A 775 31.65 25.41 -31.65
C GLY A 775 33.01 26.13 -31.61
N TYR A 776 33.22 27.11 -32.48
CA TYR A 776 34.42 27.93 -32.53
C TYR A 776 34.18 29.32 -31.92
N VAL A 777 35.07 29.75 -31.03
CA VAL A 777 35.05 31.09 -30.44
C VAL A 777 36.28 31.86 -30.91
N HIS A 778 36.08 32.91 -31.71
CA HIS A 778 37.16 33.76 -32.20
C HIS A 778 37.54 34.82 -31.16
N VAL A 779 38.80 34.79 -30.71
CA VAL A 779 39.38 35.79 -29.82
C VAL A 779 40.66 36.33 -30.46
N ARG A 780 40.54 37.47 -31.16
CA ARG A 780 41.64 38.12 -31.90
C ARG A 780 42.28 37.16 -32.92
N ASN A 781 43.50 36.67 -32.63
CA ASN A 781 44.28 35.78 -33.49
C ASN A 781 44.17 34.31 -33.06
N TYR A 782 43.25 33.99 -32.16
CA TYR A 782 43.03 32.65 -31.64
C TYR A 782 41.59 32.18 -31.92
N ILE A 783 41.43 30.90 -32.23
CA ILE A 783 40.15 30.20 -32.29
C ILE A 783 40.17 29.12 -31.22
N PHE A 784 39.22 29.17 -30.29
CA PHE A 784 38.99 28.08 -29.34
C PHE A 784 37.93 27.13 -29.91
N ASP A 785 38.28 25.85 -30.05
CA ASP A 785 37.35 24.77 -30.38
C ASP A 785 36.85 24.12 -29.09
N ILE A 786 35.59 24.37 -28.76
CA ILE A 786 34.96 23.82 -27.56
C ILE A 786 34.77 22.30 -27.62
N LYS A 787 34.69 21.72 -28.81
CA LYS A 787 34.44 20.29 -29.00
C LYS A 787 35.66 19.46 -28.61
N GLN A 788 36.85 19.98 -28.92
CA GLN A 788 38.13 19.33 -28.67
C GLN A 788 38.91 19.95 -27.52
N TRP A 789 38.42 21.06 -26.95
CA TRP A 789 39.11 21.87 -25.95
C TRP A 789 40.50 22.31 -26.41
N MET A 790 40.66 22.66 -27.69
CA MET A 790 41.92 23.08 -28.29
C MET A 790 41.88 24.54 -28.76
N VAL A 791 43.05 25.20 -28.76
CA VAL A 791 43.22 26.58 -29.26
C VAL A 791 44.08 26.57 -30.52
N PHE A 792 43.60 27.18 -31.59
CA PHE A 792 44.32 27.38 -32.85
C PHE A 792 44.75 28.84 -32.99
N ARG A 793 45.94 29.09 -33.55
CA ARG A 793 46.46 30.44 -33.81
C ARG A 793 46.52 30.73 -35.29
N SER A 794 46.15 31.95 -35.68
CA SER A 794 46.15 32.41 -37.06
C SER A 794 47.53 32.18 -37.70
N GLY A 795 47.56 31.43 -38.79
CA GLY A 795 48.78 31.09 -39.55
C GLY A 795 49.47 29.77 -39.18
N PHE A 796 48.97 29.02 -38.18
CA PHE A 796 49.47 27.69 -37.82
C PHE A 796 48.38 26.63 -37.97
N VAL A 797 48.75 25.45 -38.48
CA VAL A 797 47.84 24.32 -38.74
C VAL A 797 47.67 23.43 -37.49
N GLU A 798 48.62 23.46 -36.56
CA GLU A 798 48.61 22.67 -35.33
C GLU A 798 48.03 23.44 -34.14
N PRO A 799 47.38 22.76 -33.17
CA PRO A 799 46.89 23.37 -31.95
C PRO A 799 48.05 23.95 -31.13
N VAL A 800 47.85 25.14 -30.56
CA VAL A 800 48.81 25.79 -29.67
C VAL A 800 48.74 25.10 -28.31
N VAL A 801 49.78 24.36 -27.93
CA VAL A 801 49.99 23.95 -26.53
C VAL A 801 50.25 25.22 -25.72
N ILE A 802 49.33 25.57 -24.82
CA ILE A 802 49.55 26.66 -23.88
C ILE A 802 50.46 26.11 -22.78
N ASP A 803 51.78 26.22 -22.95
CA ASP A 803 52.76 25.96 -21.89
C ASP A 803 52.59 27.02 -20.79
N SER A 804 51.74 26.71 -19.81
CA SER A 804 51.71 27.42 -18.53
C SER A 804 52.58 26.64 -17.54
N PRO A 805 53.58 27.26 -16.87
CA PRO A 805 54.43 26.58 -15.89
C PRO A 805 53.67 26.10 -14.64
N HIS A 806 52.35 26.31 -14.56
CA HIS A 806 51.51 25.94 -13.42
C HIS A 806 50.34 24.99 -13.76
N ILE A 807 50.19 24.53 -15.00
CA ILE A 807 49.15 23.57 -15.38
C ILE A 807 49.81 22.36 -16.02
N LYS A 808 49.95 21.27 -15.25
CA LYS A 808 50.34 19.96 -15.79
C LYS A 808 49.11 19.33 -16.43
N PHE A 809 49.11 19.20 -17.75
CA PHE A 809 48.20 18.30 -18.44
C PHE A 809 48.61 16.85 -18.11
N VAL A 810 47.67 16.06 -17.61
CA VAL A 810 47.86 14.62 -17.43
C VAL A 810 47.61 13.97 -18.78
N GLU A 811 48.66 13.42 -19.40
CA GLU A 811 48.49 12.53 -20.56
C GLU A 811 47.70 11.30 -20.12
N ILE A 812 46.51 11.12 -20.69
CA ILE A 812 45.75 9.87 -20.56
C ILE A 812 46.30 8.95 -21.65
N PRO A 813 46.92 7.80 -21.31
CA PRO A 813 47.42 6.85 -22.29
C PRO A 813 46.23 6.28 -23.07
N THR A 814 46.32 6.38 -24.40
CA THR A 814 45.38 5.74 -25.32
C THR A 814 45.71 4.25 -25.39
N HIS A 815 44.71 3.41 -25.12
CA HIS A 815 44.71 1.98 -25.42
C HIS A 815 43.94 1.73 -26.72
#